data_AF-A0A3B6W4Z7-F1
#
_entry.id   AF-A0A3B6W4Z7-F1
#
_cell.length_a   1.000
_cell.length_b   1.000
_cell.length_c   1.000
_cell.angle_alpha   90.00
_cell.angle_beta   90.00
_cell.angle_gamma   90.00
#
_symmetry.space_group_name_H-M   'P 1'
#
loop_
_entity.id
_entity.type
_entity.pdbx_description
1 polymer ?
#
loop_
_entity_poly.entity_id
_entity_poly.type
_entity_poly.pdbx_seq_one_letter_code
_entity_poly.pdbx_strand_id
1 'polypeptide(L)'
;MFKTTEQHEEFRAKVRAWAEEVVKPIAVELDLDNKFPDEAVKEMGKKKLDIMGIPYGKEYGGAGLDVISYAIAVEELSRVDGGVGVILSAHTSLGSYPIAAFGTEEQKKKYLTPLAKGEKIGAFGLTEPEAGSDAGGTETTAVLNGDHYILNGEKIFITNAPKADTYVVFAVTTPGIGTKGISAFIVEKGWEGFEFGEHYNKLGIRSSSTAQLLFSDVKVPKENLLGKEGQGFKIAMQTLDGGRIGIAAQALGIAQGAYEAALEYAKDRIQFGRPIAQQQAIAFKLSDMATKLRAARLLVYSAAYLKEKHEPYGMEAAMAKQYASDIGLEVVNDALQIHGGNGYIKGAYMVERAYRDAKICTIYEGTNEIQRVVISAAILGKMPKSPAAAVAGPMAKKGPITGERRNIIFKEGSAQDKVNALVAALQKDGIDFSVGIDINTPIVDAERVVSAGKGIGGKENMKLVENLAKAAGAAIGCSRPVAEELRYLPINRYVGMSGQKFNGNLYIACGISGANQHLKGIKNASIIVAINMKASAKIFKNADYGIVGDVTEILPLLTAALGGDAAKKPAEVPYKKIKRIVPKKVMEMPKIYVCSGCGYEYNPFVGDPEAEIAPGTDFTALPEEWVCPECSEEKANFIKA
;
A
#
# COMPACT_ATOMS: atom_id res chain seq x y z
N MET A 1 -12.49 38.19 -10.43
CA MET A 1 -13.06 37.30 -9.39
C MET A 1 -13.16 35.92 -10.03
N PHE A 2 -12.64 34.86 -9.40
CA PHE A 2 -12.67 33.51 -9.99
C PHE A 2 -14.13 33.05 -10.14
N LYS A 3 -14.57 32.78 -11.37
CA LYS A 3 -15.94 32.37 -11.72
C LYS A 3 -15.85 31.23 -12.72
N THR A 4 -16.60 30.16 -12.47
CA THR A 4 -16.82 29.06 -13.41
C THR A 4 -17.58 29.55 -14.65
N THR A 5 -17.35 28.88 -15.79
CA THR A 5 -18.05 29.18 -17.04
C THR A 5 -19.44 28.54 -17.04
N GLU A 6 -20.29 28.91 -18.00
CA GLU A 6 -21.58 28.26 -18.19
C GLU A 6 -21.42 26.76 -18.48
N GLN A 7 -20.43 26.40 -19.33
CA GLN A 7 -20.09 25.00 -19.62
C GLN A 7 -19.69 24.22 -18.35
N HIS A 8 -18.97 24.85 -17.42
CA HIS A 8 -18.64 24.22 -16.13
C HIS A 8 -19.88 23.94 -15.29
N GLU A 9 -20.85 24.85 -15.27
CA GLU A 9 -22.09 24.66 -14.50
C GLU A 9 -23.06 23.68 -15.17
N GLU A 10 -23.13 23.63 -16.50
CA GLU A 10 -23.83 22.58 -17.23
C GLU A 10 -23.23 21.20 -16.94
N PHE A 11 -21.89 21.10 -16.99
CA PHE A 11 -21.17 19.88 -16.65
C PHE A 11 -21.39 19.48 -15.18
N ARG A 12 -21.34 20.44 -14.24
CA ARG A 12 -21.68 20.21 -12.83
C ARG A 12 -23.08 19.63 -12.68
N ALA A 13 -24.09 20.24 -13.32
CA ALA A 13 -25.47 19.78 -13.25
C ALA A 13 -25.62 18.36 -13.78
N LYS A 14 -24.94 18.04 -14.90
CA LYS A 14 -24.91 16.68 -15.46
C LYS A 14 -24.34 15.66 -14.48
N VAL A 15 -23.16 15.92 -13.89
CA VAL A 15 -22.52 15.00 -12.94
C VAL A 15 -23.34 14.87 -11.66
N ARG A 16 -23.87 15.99 -11.14
CA ARG A 16 -24.72 16.02 -9.95
C ARG A 16 -25.97 15.16 -10.13
N ALA A 17 -26.68 15.32 -11.24
CA ALA A 17 -27.89 14.55 -11.51
C ALA A 17 -27.60 13.05 -11.54
N TRP A 18 -26.51 12.63 -12.21
CA TRP A 18 -26.11 11.23 -12.22
C TRP A 18 -25.70 10.72 -10.83
N ALA A 19 -24.94 11.50 -10.06
CA ALA A 19 -24.54 11.11 -8.71
C ALA A 19 -25.75 10.92 -7.78
N GLU A 20 -26.77 11.77 -7.91
CA GLU A 20 -28.02 11.66 -7.14
C GLU A 20 -28.88 10.47 -7.57
N GLU A 21 -28.96 10.19 -8.87
CA GLU A 21 -29.77 9.11 -9.43
C GLU A 21 -29.14 7.72 -9.21
N VAL A 22 -27.82 7.62 -9.40
CA VAL A 22 -27.11 6.32 -9.47
C VAL A 22 -26.32 6.00 -8.20
N VAL A 23 -25.63 6.98 -7.62
CA VAL A 23 -24.70 6.74 -6.51
C VAL A 23 -25.38 6.88 -5.16
N LYS A 24 -26.18 7.95 -4.97
CA LYS A 24 -26.82 8.26 -3.69
C LYS A 24 -27.67 7.10 -3.13
N PRO A 25 -28.47 6.38 -3.94
CA PRO A 25 -29.30 5.29 -3.43
C PRO A 25 -28.50 4.10 -2.89
N ILE A 26 -27.30 3.84 -3.42
CA ILE A 26 -26.48 2.67 -3.05
C ILE A 26 -25.36 2.99 -2.07
N ALA A 27 -25.06 4.27 -1.82
CA ALA A 27 -23.89 4.67 -1.03
C ALA A 27 -23.86 4.11 0.40
N VAL A 28 -25.03 3.91 1.04
CA VAL A 28 -25.09 3.33 2.40
C VAL A 28 -24.75 1.84 2.37
N GLU A 29 -25.28 1.10 1.39
CA GLU A 29 -24.95 -0.33 1.19
C GLU A 29 -23.45 -0.51 0.94
N LEU A 30 -22.89 0.28 0.02
CA LEU A 30 -21.46 0.23 -0.30
C LEU A 30 -20.57 0.46 0.93
N ASP A 31 -20.96 1.42 1.79
CA ASP A 31 -20.24 1.70 3.03
C ASP A 31 -20.34 0.53 4.02
N LEU A 32 -21.55 0.05 4.33
CA LEU A 32 -21.74 -1.03 5.28
C LEU A 32 -20.97 -2.29 4.87
N ASP A 33 -21.06 -2.66 3.58
CA ASP A 33 -20.49 -3.89 3.04
C ASP A 33 -19.02 -3.76 2.62
N ASN A 34 -18.41 -2.56 2.70
CA ASN A 34 -17.05 -2.29 2.22
C ASN A 34 -16.85 -2.74 0.76
N LYS A 35 -17.80 -2.35 -0.10
CA LYS A 35 -17.96 -2.90 -1.46
C LYS A 35 -17.67 -1.86 -2.54
N PHE A 36 -16.96 -2.28 -3.58
CA PHE A 36 -16.69 -1.45 -4.75
C PHE A 36 -17.92 -1.35 -5.68
N PRO A 37 -18.28 -0.16 -6.18
CA PRO A 37 -19.45 0.03 -7.03
C PRO A 37 -19.16 -0.28 -8.50
N ASP A 38 -18.96 -1.57 -8.82
CA ASP A 38 -18.55 -2.03 -10.15
C ASP A 38 -19.44 -1.46 -11.29
N GLU A 39 -20.76 -1.53 -11.14
CA GLU A 39 -21.68 -1.05 -12.18
C GLU A 39 -21.65 0.48 -12.35
N ALA A 40 -21.65 1.23 -11.24
CA ALA A 40 -21.58 2.70 -11.31
C ALA A 40 -20.27 3.16 -11.96
N VAL A 41 -19.13 2.51 -11.67
CA VAL A 41 -17.84 2.84 -12.29
C VAL A 41 -17.83 2.52 -13.78
N LYS A 42 -18.42 1.40 -14.22
CA LYS A 42 -18.61 1.13 -15.65
C LYS A 42 -19.45 2.21 -16.33
N GLU A 43 -20.48 2.72 -15.65
CA GLU A 43 -21.30 3.81 -16.19
C GLU A 43 -20.54 5.12 -16.36
N MET A 44 -19.54 5.39 -15.52
CA MET A 44 -18.70 6.59 -15.64
C MET A 44 -17.95 6.68 -16.96
N GLY A 45 -17.57 5.53 -17.54
CA GLY A 45 -16.94 5.45 -18.86
C GLY A 45 -17.92 5.46 -20.04
N LYS A 46 -19.22 5.25 -19.80
CA LYS A 46 -20.21 5.25 -20.90
C LYS A 46 -20.36 6.65 -21.48
N LYS A 47 -20.54 6.74 -22.80
CA LYS A 47 -20.74 8.01 -23.55
C LYS A 47 -21.78 8.98 -22.98
N LYS A 48 -22.80 8.48 -22.25
CA LYS A 48 -23.80 9.33 -21.60
C LYS A 48 -23.17 10.23 -20.53
N LEU A 49 -22.21 9.71 -19.74
CA LEU A 49 -21.53 10.47 -18.69
C LEU A 49 -20.13 10.92 -19.14
N ASP A 50 -19.30 9.98 -19.58
CA ASP A 50 -17.95 10.17 -20.17
C ASP A 50 -16.99 10.97 -19.27
N ILE A 51 -16.80 10.50 -18.04
CA ILE A 51 -16.01 11.21 -17.02
C ILE A 51 -14.71 10.52 -16.62
N MET A 52 -14.40 9.33 -17.13
CA MET A 52 -13.15 8.62 -16.77
C MET A 52 -11.91 9.32 -17.37
N GLY A 53 -12.04 9.87 -18.58
CA GLY A 53 -10.98 10.58 -19.28
C GLY A 53 -11.17 12.08 -19.45
N ILE A 54 -11.74 12.77 -18.45
CA ILE A 54 -12.10 14.22 -18.54
C ILE A 54 -10.99 15.08 -19.17
N PRO A 55 -9.75 15.11 -18.63
CA PRO A 55 -8.73 16.05 -19.10
C PRO A 55 -7.91 15.55 -20.30
N TYR A 56 -8.23 14.38 -20.86
CA TYR A 56 -7.42 13.78 -21.92
C TYR A 56 -7.97 14.08 -23.31
N GLY A 57 -7.05 14.24 -24.26
CA GLY A 57 -7.37 14.55 -25.65
C GLY A 57 -8.30 13.52 -26.29
N LYS A 58 -9.14 14.00 -27.20
CA LYS A 58 -10.13 13.18 -27.93
C LYS A 58 -9.46 12.11 -28.79
N GLU A 59 -8.23 12.34 -29.24
CA GLU A 59 -7.39 11.38 -29.98
C GLU A 59 -7.07 10.13 -29.15
N TYR A 60 -7.08 10.22 -27.82
CA TYR A 60 -6.96 9.07 -26.91
C TYR A 60 -8.31 8.58 -26.39
N GLY A 61 -9.42 9.14 -26.87
CA GLY A 61 -10.77 8.79 -26.41
C GLY A 61 -11.19 9.44 -25.10
N GLY A 62 -10.50 10.50 -24.65
CA GLY A 62 -10.94 11.32 -23.53
C GLY A 62 -11.95 12.40 -23.94
N ALA A 63 -12.51 13.10 -22.95
CA ALA A 63 -13.53 14.13 -23.18
C ALA A 63 -12.93 15.45 -23.70
N GLY A 64 -11.64 15.70 -23.45
CA GLY A 64 -10.94 16.93 -23.82
C GLY A 64 -11.45 18.16 -23.07
N LEU A 65 -11.91 17.99 -21.84
CA LEU A 65 -12.34 19.08 -20.95
C LEU A 65 -11.17 19.53 -20.06
N ASP A 66 -11.33 20.64 -19.36
CA ASP A 66 -10.26 21.24 -18.56
C ASP A 66 -10.11 20.61 -17.16
N VAL A 67 -9.02 20.94 -16.47
CA VAL A 67 -8.77 20.48 -15.10
C VAL A 67 -9.83 20.97 -14.11
N ILE A 68 -10.49 22.11 -14.36
CA ILE A 68 -11.59 22.60 -13.52
C ILE A 68 -12.79 21.66 -13.62
N SER A 69 -13.15 21.23 -14.83
CA SER A 69 -14.20 20.23 -15.07
C SER A 69 -13.86 18.92 -14.36
N TYR A 70 -12.60 18.50 -14.36
CA TYR A 70 -12.16 17.35 -13.55
C TYR A 70 -12.41 17.56 -12.05
N ALA A 71 -12.01 18.70 -11.50
CA ALA A 71 -12.24 19.01 -10.08
C ALA A 71 -13.74 19.05 -9.73
N ILE A 72 -14.58 19.59 -10.62
CA ILE A 72 -16.04 19.60 -10.48
C ILE A 72 -16.60 18.18 -10.42
N ALA A 73 -16.16 17.28 -11.31
CA ALA A 73 -16.64 15.90 -11.29
C ALA A 73 -16.30 15.21 -9.96
N VAL A 74 -15.06 15.34 -9.48
CA VAL A 74 -14.64 14.75 -8.21
C VAL A 74 -15.43 15.36 -7.03
N GLU A 75 -15.65 16.68 -7.02
CA GLU A 75 -16.45 17.35 -5.99
C GLU A 75 -17.90 16.83 -5.95
N GLU A 76 -18.57 16.78 -7.10
CA GLU A 76 -19.99 16.38 -7.18
C GLU A 76 -20.21 14.90 -6.86
N LEU A 77 -19.28 14.02 -7.23
CA LEU A 77 -19.32 12.62 -6.81
C LEU A 77 -19.11 12.49 -5.29
N SER A 78 -18.09 13.19 -4.76
CA SER A 78 -17.72 13.12 -3.34
C SER A 78 -18.76 13.76 -2.42
N ARG A 79 -19.59 14.66 -2.95
CA ARG A 79 -20.78 15.21 -2.27
C ARG A 79 -21.77 14.14 -1.86
N VAL A 80 -21.83 13.05 -2.61
CA VAL A 80 -22.72 11.93 -2.35
C VAL A 80 -21.97 10.77 -1.68
N ASP A 81 -20.80 10.42 -2.20
CA ASP A 81 -19.97 9.31 -1.71
C ASP A 81 -18.47 9.60 -1.92
N GLY A 82 -17.73 9.74 -0.82
CA GLY A 82 -16.31 10.09 -0.88
C GLY A 82 -15.44 9.02 -1.54
N GLY A 83 -15.81 7.75 -1.46
CA GLY A 83 -15.05 6.68 -2.09
C GLY A 83 -15.25 6.61 -3.60
N VAL A 84 -16.45 6.91 -4.11
CA VAL A 84 -16.73 7.04 -5.55
C VAL A 84 -15.94 8.20 -6.15
N GLY A 85 -15.86 9.34 -5.45
CA GLY A 85 -15.03 10.46 -5.88
C GLY A 85 -13.54 10.11 -5.98
N VAL A 86 -12.99 9.37 -5.01
CA VAL A 86 -11.57 8.98 -5.08
C VAL A 86 -11.29 7.88 -6.11
N ILE A 87 -12.27 7.04 -6.47
CA ILE A 87 -12.09 6.08 -7.56
C ILE A 87 -11.77 6.82 -8.86
N LEU A 88 -12.54 7.87 -9.17
CA LEU A 88 -12.31 8.73 -10.33
C LEU A 88 -10.98 9.49 -10.17
N SER A 89 -10.75 10.14 -9.03
CA SER A 89 -9.51 10.91 -8.78
C SER A 89 -8.27 10.04 -8.98
N ALA A 90 -8.19 8.88 -8.33
CA ALA A 90 -7.04 7.98 -8.45
C ALA A 90 -6.88 7.44 -9.88
N HIS A 91 -7.97 7.11 -10.57
CA HIS A 91 -7.92 6.69 -11.97
C HIS A 91 -7.32 7.80 -12.84
N THR A 92 -7.89 9.00 -12.82
CA THR A 92 -7.52 10.10 -13.69
C THR A 92 -6.17 10.71 -13.27
N SER A 93 -6.06 11.27 -12.07
CA SER A 93 -4.86 12.04 -11.70
C SER A 93 -3.64 11.20 -11.34
N LEU A 94 -3.80 9.93 -10.93
CA LEU A 94 -2.68 9.10 -10.50
C LEU A 94 -2.35 7.96 -11.47
N GLY A 95 -3.36 7.25 -12.00
CA GLY A 95 -3.16 6.16 -12.95
C GLY A 95 -2.89 6.66 -14.37
N SER A 96 -3.79 7.51 -14.89
CA SER A 96 -3.78 7.94 -16.29
C SER A 96 -2.81 9.09 -16.55
N TYR A 97 -2.72 10.08 -15.66
CA TYR A 97 -1.88 11.26 -15.86
C TYR A 97 -0.39 10.97 -16.12
N PRO A 98 0.33 10.14 -15.33
CA PRO A 98 1.73 9.89 -15.60
C PRO A 98 1.96 9.24 -16.98
N ILE A 99 1.04 8.40 -17.45
CA ILE A 99 1.09 7.82 -18.80
C ILE A 99 0.87 8.91 -19.86
N ALA A 100 -0.11 9.80 -19.64
CA ALA A 100 -0.37 10.90 -20.55
C ALA A 100 0.81 11.89 -20.65
N ALA A 101 1.47 12.18 -19.53
CA ALA A 101 2.52 13.21 -19.47
C ALA A 101 3.92 12.68 -19.83
N PHE A 102 4.24 11.42 -19.53
CA PHE A 102 5.59 10.85 -19.68
C PHE A 102 5.65 9.63 -20.60
N GLY A 103 4.51 9.13 -21.07
CA GLY A 103 4.46 7.98 -21.94
C GLY A 103 4.90 8.29 -23.37
N THR A 104 5.47 7.30 -24.04
CA THR A 104 5.61 7.35 -25.51
C THR A 104 4.25 7.28 -26.18
N GLU A 105 4.17 7.61 -27.48
CA GLU A 105 2.92 7.51 -28.23
C GLU A 105 2.35 6.08 -28.25
N GLU A 106 3.22 5.07 -28.30
CA GLU A 106 2.86 3.65 -28.22
C GLU A 106 2.27 3.32 -26.85
N GLN A 107 2.89 3.80 -25.77
CA GLN A 107 2.38 3.61 -24.40
C GLN A 107 1.04 4.32 -24.21
N LYS A 108 0.86 5.54 -24.74
CA LYS A 108 -0.43 6.24 -24.66
C LYS A 108 -1.53 5.48 -25.42
N LYS A 109 -1.26 5.04 -26.65
CA LYS A 109 -2.22 4.24 -27.42
C LYS A 109 -2.57 2.92 -26.73
N LYS A 110 -1.58 2.24 -26.15
CA LYS A 110 -1.78 0.94 -25.48
C LYS A 110 -2.48 1.07 -24.12
N TYR A 111 -2.11 2.06 -23.31
CA TYR A 111 -2.52 2.15 -21.91
C TYR A 111 -3.43 3.34 -21.61
N LEU A 112 -3.12 4.55 -22.11
CA LEU A 112 -3.95 5.72 -21.84
C LEU A 112 -5.31 5.62 -22.54
N THR A 113 -5.37 5.14 -23.79
CA THR A 113 -6.62 5.05 -24.53
C THR A 113 -7.72 4.23 -23.85
N PRO A 114 -7.47 2.97 -23.42
CA PRO A 114 -8.51 2.21 -22.70
C PRO A 114 -8.85 2.82 -21.34
N LEU A 115 -7.91 3.52 -20.69
CA LEU A 115 -8.18 4.25 -19.44
C LEU A 115 -9.09 5.46 -19.68
N ALA A 116 -8.76 6.31 -20.66
CA ALA A 116 -9.52 7.53 -20.97
C ALA A 116 -10.97 7.22 -21.40
N LYS A 117 -11.19 6.11 -22.12
CA LYS A 117 -12.52 5.61 -22.48
C LYS A 117 -13.29 4.97 -21.32
N GLY A 118 -12.66 4.76 -20.17
CA GLY A 118 -13.24 4.03 -19.04
C GLY A 118 -13.44 2.53 -19.27
N GLU A 119 -12.74 1.94 -20.26
CA GLU A 119 -12.74 0.48 -20.51
C GLU A 119 -11.87 -0.26 -19.49
N LYS A 120 -10.85 0.41 -18.96
CA LYS A 120 -9.95 -0.07 -17.90
C LYS A 120 -9.85 0.95 -16.77
N ILE A 121 -9.49 0.49 -15.57
CA ILE A 121 -9.25 1.33 -14.40
C ILE A 121 -7.74 1.43 -14.11
N GLY A 122 -7.31 2.60 -13.64
CA GLY A 122 -5.93 2.94 -13.37
C GLY A 122 -5.67 3.04 -11.86
N ALA A 123 -4.45 2.71 -11.45
CA ALA A 123 -3.98 2.83 -10.07
C ALA A 123 -2.50 3.21 -10.00
N PHE A 124 -2.06 3.65 -8.82
CA PHE A 124 -0.72 4.21 -8.60
C PHE A 124 -0.06 3.57 -7.37
N GLY A 125 1.05 2.87 -7.59
CA GLY A 125 1.76 2.05 -6.61
C GLY A 125 3.08 2.68 -6.16
N LEU A 126 3.03 3.61 -5.20
CA LEU A 126 4.24 4.25 -4.64
C LEU A 126 4.57 3.76 -3.23
N THR A 127 3.61 3.84 -2.32
CA THR A 127 3.79 3.65 -0.88
C THR A 127 4.14 2.21 -0.49
N GLU A 128 5.06 2.07 0.46
CA GLU A 128 5.49 0.81 1.05
C GLU A 128 5.38 0.85 2.59
N PRO A 129 5.47 -0.30 3.29
CA PRO A 129 5.37 -0.32 4.75
C PRO A 129 6.39 0.58 5.47
N GLU A 130 7.58 0.73 4.90
CA GLU A 130 8.66 1.57 5.46
C GLU A 130 8.85 2.88 4.68
N ALA A 131 8.08 3.12 3.61
CA ALA A 131 8.19 4.29 2.72
C ALA A 131 6.80 4.92 2.47
N GLY A 132 6.36 5.77 3.41
CA GLY A 132 5.12 6.54 3.34
C GLY A 132 5.38 8.00 2.97
N SER A 133 5.45 8.86 3.99
CA SER A 133 5.84 10.26 3.82
C SER A 133 7.26 10.41 3.25
N ASP A 134 8.18 9.51 3.63
CA ASP A 134 9.48 9.36 2.97
C ASP A 134 9.37 8.46 1.74
N ALA A 135 8.72 8.96 0.69
CA ALA A 135 8.50 8.22 -0.54
C ALA A 135 9.81 7.86 -1.28
N GLY A 136 10.91 8.53 -0.96
CA GLY A 136 12.23 8.25 -1.53
C GLY A 136 12.87 6.97 -0.99
N GLY A 137 12.39 6.47 0.15
CA GLY A 137 12.86 5.24 0.80
C GLY A 137 12.28 3.94 0.25
N THR A 138 11.73 3.94 -0.98
CA THR A 138 11.15 2.74 -1.60
C THR A 138 12.18 1.61 -1.74
N GLU A 139 11.79 0.38 -1.43
CA GLU A 139 12.66 -0.81 -1.43
C GLU A 139 12.29 -1.81 -2.54
N THR A 140 11.12 -1.70 -3.18
CA THR A 140 10.76 -2.50 -4.36
C THR A 140 11.84 -2.32 -5.43
N THR A 141 12.36 -3.42 -5.97
CA THR A 141 13.45 -3.40 -6.97
C THR A 141 12.95 -3.76 -8.36
N ALA A 142 13.61 -3.23 -9.38
CA ALA A 142 13.45 -3.63 -10.77
C ALA A 142 14.83 -3.85 -11.40
N VAL A 143 15.15 -5.09 -11.77
CA VAL A 143 16.46 -5.45 -12.36
C VAL A 143 16.29 -5.78 -13.83
N LEU A 144 17.01 -5.08 -14.71
CA LEU A 144 16.99 -5.36 -16.15
C LEU A 144 17.58 -6.75 -16.43
N ASN A 145 16.85 -7.56 -17.18
CA ASN A 145 17.23 -8.90 -17.61
C ASN A 145 16.87 -9.09 -19.09
N GLY A 146 17.77 -8.67 -19.98
CA GLY A 146 17.55 -8.72 -21.43
C GLY A 146 16.49 -7.72 -21.89
N ASP A 147 15.32 -8.22 -22.31
CA ASP A 147 14.20 -7.46 -22.87
C ASP A 147 13.12 -7.08 -21.85
N HIS A 148 13.30 -7.41 -20.57
CA HIS A 148 12.36 -7.11 -19.50
C HIS A 148 13.08 -6.76 -18.18
N TYR A 149 12.37 -6.13 -17.26
CA TYR A 149 12.76 -5.97 -15.86
C TYR A 149 12.11 -7.05 -15.01
N ILE A 150 12.82 -7.50 -13.98
CA ILE A 150 12.27 -8.35 -12.93
C ILE A 150 11.93 -7.49 -11.71
N LEU A 151 10.63 -7.38 -11.40
CA LEU A 151 10.14 -6.61 -10.26
C LEU A 151 9.91 -7.51 -9.03
N ASN A 152 10.41 -7.06 -7.89
CA ASN A 152 10.26 -7.73 -6.59
C ASN A 152 10.00 -6.71 -5.48
N GLY A 153 8.98 -6.95 -4.65
CA GLY A 153 8.62 -6.04 -3.56
C GLY A 153 7.15 -6.08 -3.16
N GLU A 154 6.72 -5.08 -2.39
CA GLU A 154 5.32 -4.88 -2.06
C GLU A 154 4.97 -3.39 -2.03
N LYS A 155 3.77 -3.03 -2.51
CA LYS A 155 3.16 -1.71 -2.28
C LYS A 155 1.94 -1.87 -1.38
N ILE A 156 1.65 -0.86 -0.57
CA ILE A 156 0.51 -0.88 0.37
C ILE A 156 -0.35 0.35 0.20
N PHE A 157 -1.61 0.23 0.61
CA PHE A 157 -2.61 1.30 0.54
C PHE A 157 -2.91 1.77 -0.89
N ILE A 158 -2.89 0.87 -1.86
CA ILE A 158 -3.08 1.23 -3.26
C ILE A 158 -4.56 1.31 -3.58
N THR A 159 -5.05 2.54 -3.73
CA THR A 159 -6.41 2.84 -4.18
C THR A 159 -6.68 2.20 -5.54
N ASN A 160 -7.92 1.74 -5.74
CA ASN A 160 -8.39 0.94 -6.86
C ASN A 160 -7.80 -0.47 -6.97
N ALA A 161 -6.82 -0.88 -6.17
CA ALA A 161 -6.40 -2.29 -6.12
C ALA A 161 -7.42 -3.14 -5.33
N PRO A 162 -7.81 -4.34 -5.79
CA PRO A 162 -7.36 -5.06 -7.00
C PRO A 162 -8.26 -4.84 -8.23
N LYS A 163 -9.13 -3.82 -8.20
CA LYS A 163 -10.11 -3.52 -9.26
C LYS A 163 -9.49 -2.88 -10.50
N ALA A 164 -8.36 -2.19 -10.37
CA ALA A 164 -7.62 -1.61 -11.47
C ALA A 164 -6.97 -2.68 -12.37
N ASP A 165 -6.83 -2.33 -13.64
CA ASP A 165 -6.24 -3.15 -14.69
C ASP A 165 -4.79 -2.70 -14.99
N THR A 166 -4.54 -1.39 -14.89
CA THR A 166 -3.23 -0.77 -15.17
C THR A 166 -2.71 -0.08 -13.92
N TYR A 167 -1.46 -0.38 -13.54
CA TYR A 167 -0.79 0.18 -12.37
C TYR A 167 0.47 0.92 -12.79
N VAL A 168 0.65 2.15 -12.33
CA VAL A 168 1.94 2.85 -12.42
C VAL A 168 2.70 2.65 -11.12
N VAL A 169 3.79 1.89 -11.16
CA VAL A 169 4.54 1.41 -10.00
C VAL A 169 5.95 2.00 -9.99
N PHE A 170 6.46 2.33 -8.80
CA PHE A 170 7.80 2.90 -8.64
C PHE A 170 8.74 1.89 -7.98
N ALA A 171 9.91 1.68 -8.57
CA ALA A 171 10.88 0.71 -8.09
C ALA A 171 12.32 1.22 -8.28
N VAL A 172 13.22 0.75 -7.41
CA VAL A 172 14.65 1.04 -7.47
C VAL A 172 15.27 0.21 -8.59
N THR A 173 15.79 0.89 -9.61
CA THR A 173 16.62 0.29 -10.67
C THR A 173 18.10 0.43 -10.35
N THR A 174 18.50 1.50 -9.66
CA THR A 174 19.90 1.75 -9.30
C THR A 174 20.00 1.99 -7.79
N PRO A 175 20.36 0.98 -6.99
CA PRO A 175 20.52 1.12 -5.55
C PRO A 175 21.62 2.13 -5.17
N GLY A 176 21.52 2.72 -3.98
CA GLY A 176 22.59 3.54 -3.40
C GLY A 176 22.61 5.02 -3.82
N ILE A 177 21.94 5.41 -4.90
CA ILE A 177 21.92 6.82 -5.39
C ILE A 177 20.65 7.60 -5.00
N GLY A 178 19.90 7.10 -4.03
CA GLY A 178 18.70 7.73 -3.48
C GLY A 178 17.57 7.89 -4.50
N THR A 179 16.89 9.04 -4.48
CA THR A 179 15.72 9.29 -5.35
C THR A 179 16.01 9.26 -6.84
N LYS A 180 17.28 9.43 -7.25
CA LYS A 180 17.74 9.32 -8.64
C LYS A 180 17.83 7.86 -9.12
N GLY A 181 17.75 6.89 -8.21
CA GLY A 181 17.77 5.45 -8.52
C GLY A 181 16.40 4.84 -8.72
N ILE A 182 15.34 5.64 -8.65
CA ILE A 182 13.95 5.20 -8.72
C ILE A 182 13.43 5.41 -10.14
N SER A 183 12.79 4.39 -10.71
CA SER A 183 12.17 4.39 -12.03
C SER A 183 10.67 4.09 -11.91
N ALA A 184 9.90 4.46 -12.94
CA ALA A 184 8.46 4.22 -13.02
C ALA A 184 8.15 3.16 -14.07
N PHE A 185 7.20 2.27 -13.78
CA PHE A 185 6.82 1.15 -14.64
C PHE A 185 5.30 1.09 -14.79
N ILE A 186 4.84 0.79 -16.00
CA ILE A 186 3.44 0.41 -16.24
C ILE A 186 3.34 -1.11 -16.04
N VAL A 187 2.46 -1.57 -15.16
CA VAL A 187 2.25 -2.99 -14.85
C VAL A 187 0.78 -3.34 -15.07
N GLU A 188 0.51 -4.44 -15.78
CA GLU A 188 -0.85 -4.90 -16.03
C GLU A 188 -1.25 -6.00 -15.05
N LYS A 189 -2.49 -5.95 -14.59
CA LYS A 189 -3.12 -7.01 -13.82
C LYS A 189 -3.11 -8.33 -14.60
N GLY A 190 -2.83 -9.43 -13.90
CA GLY A 190 -2.85 -10.78 -14.47
C GLY A 190 -1.49 -11.27 -14.97
N TRP A 191 -0.44 -10.43 -14.93
CA TRP A 191 0.92 -10.89 -15.16
C TRP A 191 1.38 -11.85 -14.06
N GLU A 192 2.14 -12.87 -14.47
CA GLU A 192 2.67 -13.89 -13.56
C GLU A 192 3.53 -13.23 -12.47
N GLY A 193 3.30 -13.65 -11.22
CA GLY A 193 3.99 -13.12 -10.04
C GLY A 193 3.44 -11.79 -9.52
N PHE A 194 2.51 -11.13 -10.22
CA PHE A 194 1.85 -9.91 -9.77
C PHE A 194 0.51 -10.22 -9.11
N GLU A 195 0.51 -10.20 -7.78
CA GLU A 195 -0.60 -10.62 -6.93
C GLU A 195 -1.11 -9.47 -6.06
N PHE A 196 -2.29 -9.65 -5.47
CA PHE A 196 -2.91 -8.66 -4.60
C PHE A 196 -3.07 -9.18 -3.17
N GLY A 197 -2.92 -8.26 -2.21
CA GLY A 197 -3.37 -8.47 -0.85
C GLY A 197 -4.89 -8.37 -0.72
N GLU A 198 -5.41 -8.61 0.49
CA GLU A 198 -6.83 -8.42 0.77
C GLU A 198 -7.22 -6.94 0.74
N HIS A 199 -8.48 -6.69 0.37
CA HIS A 199 -9.05 -5.36 0.48
C HIS A 199 -9.11 -4.91 1.95
N TYR A 200 -8.53 -3.76 2.27
CA TYR A 200 -8.52 -3.23 3.63
C TYR A 200 -9.92 -2.87 4.13
N ASN A 201 -10.20 -3.24 5.39
CA ASN A 201 -11.36 -2.79 6.15
C ASN A 201 -11.06 -1.43 6.79
N LYS A 202 -11.61 -0.34 6.20
CA LYS A 202 -11.22 1.06 6.52
C LYS A 202 -12.28 1.77 7.39
N LEU A 203 -11.88 2.89 8.00
CA LEU A 203 -12.77 3.78 8.76
C LEU A 203 -13.86 4.40 7.87
N GLY A 204 -13.46 5.02 6.77
CA GLY A 204 -14.32 5.65 5.77
C GLY A 204 -13.84 5.30 4.36
N ILE A 205 -14.45 5.93 3.36
CA ILE A 205 -14.31 5.67 1.92
C ILE A 205 -14.37 4.16 1.61
N ARG A 206 -15.32 3.49 2.25
CA ARG A 206 -15.48 2.03 2.23
C ARG A 206 -16.00 1.51 0.89
N SER A 207 -16.57 2.39 0.07
CA SER A 207 -16.89 2.16 -1.34
C SER A 207 -15.66 2.13 -2.27
N SER A 208 -14.50 2.64 -1.82
CA SER A 208 -13.25 2.59 -2.58
C SER A 208 -12.45 1.33 -2.26
N SER A 209 -11.98 0.65 -3.30
CA SER A 209 -11.09 -0.50 -3.13
C SER A 209 -9.66 -0.04 -2.80
N THR A 210 -9.00 -0.76 -1.91
CA THR A 210 -7.64 -0.45 -1.43
C THR A 210 -6.99 -1.76 -1.02
N ALA A 211 -5.86 -2.11 -1.61
CA ALA A 211 -5.17 -3.37 -1.31
C ALA A 211 -3.64 -3.21 -1.40
N GLN A 212 -2.94 -4.29 -1.08
CA GLN A 212 -1.50 -4.41 -1.36
C GLN A 212 -1.28 -4.87 -2.80
N LEU A 213 -0.17 -4.44 -3.37
CA LEU A 213 0.42 -5.01 -4.58
C LEU A 213 1.61 -5.87 -4.16
N LEU A 214 1.68 -7.09 -4.64
CA LEU A 214 2.74 -8.05 -4.31
C LEU A 214 3.46 -8.44 -5.60
N PHE A 215 4.77 -8.23 -5.64
CA PHE A 215 5.60 -8.55 -6.80
C PHE A 215 6.58 -9.66 -6.42
N SER A 216 6.49 -10.79 -7.12
CA SER A 216 7.41 -11.92 -7.00
C SER A 216 7.91 -12.29 -8.39
N ASP A 217 9.12 -11.85 -8.73
CA ASP A 217 9.76 -12.08 -10.02
C ASP A 217 8.90 -11.69 -11.24
N VAL A 218 8.19 -10.56 -11.13
CA VAL A 218 7.29 -10.09 -12.19
C VAL A 218 8.09 -9.61 -13.38
N LYS A 219 7.88 -10.23 -14.54
CA LYS A 219 8.51 -9.84 -15.81
C LYS A 219 7.77 -8.66 -16.42
N VAL A 220 8.36 -7.47 -16.34
CA VAL A 220 7.84 -6.24 -16.92
C VAL A 220 8.62 -5.93 -18.20
N PRO A 221 7.99 -5.92 -19.39
CA PRO A 221 8.69 -5.62 -20.64
C PRO A 221 9.48 -4.30 -20.57
N LYS A 222 10.63 -4.21 -21.24
CA LYS A 222 11.49 -3.02 -21.19
C LYS A 222 10.77 -1.76 -21.68
N GLU A 223 9.88 -1.91 -22.67
CA GLU A 223 9.03 -0.85 -23.20
C GLU A 223 7.96 -0.35 -22.21
N ASN A 224 7.78 -1.01 -21.06
CA ASN A 224 6.89 -0.56 -19.99
C ASN A 224 7.58 0.35 -18.96
N LEU A 225 8.87 0.65 -19.13
CA LEU A 225 9.51 1.77 -18.45
C LEU A 225 8.83 3.08 -18.85
N LEU A 226 8.29 3.81 -17.87
CA LEU A 226 7.62 5.09 -18.10
C LEU A 226 8.61 6.24 -17.88
N GLY A 227 8.87 7.02 -18.93
CA GLY A 227 9.94 7.99 -18.95
C GLY A 227 11.32 7.33 -19.08
N LYS A 228 12.34 7.87 -18.42
CA LYS A 228 13.69 7.28 -18.40
C LYS A 228 14.01 6.66 -17.05
N GLU A 229 14.97 5.74 -17.01
CA GLU A 229 15.50 5.24 -15.75
C GLU A 229 15.96 6.39 -14.85
N GLY A 230 15.70 6.27 -13.55
CA GLY A 230 16.02 7.28 -12.55
C GLY A 230 15.10 8.50 -12.50
N GLN A 231 14.12 8.60 -13.40
CA GLN A 231 13.13 9.69 -13.40
C GLN A 231 11.88 9.39 -12.57
N GLY A 232 11.75 8.18 -12.02
CA GLY A 232 10.55 7.72 -11.33
C GLY A 232 10.14 8.63 -10.16
N PHE A 233 11.08 9.08 -9.33
CA PHE A 233 10.73 9.97 -8.22
C PHE A 233 10.18 11.33 -8.69
N LYS A 234 10.75 11.90 -9.77
CA LYS A 234 10.24 13.13 -10.37
C LYS A 234 8.82 12.94 -10.91
N ILE A 235 8.59 11.84 -11.64
CA ILE A 235 7.27 11.48 -12.18
C ILE A 235 6.26 11.33 -11.03
N ALA A 236 6.63 10.65 -9.95
CA ALA A 236 5.78 10.49 -8.77
C ALA A 236 5.39 11.84 -8.14
N MET A 237 6.36 12.74 -7.94
CA MET A 237 6.08 14.05 -7.33
C MET A 237 5.18 14.92 -8.20
N GLN A 238 5.44 14.99 -9.52
CA GLN A 238 4.60 15.76 -10.45
C GLN A 238 3.19 15.17 -10.57
N THR A 239 3.06 13.85 -10.44
CA THR A 239 1.75 13.17 -10.40
C THR A 239 0.97 13.54 -9.14
N LEU A 240 1.62 13.51 -7.97
CA LEU A 240 1.01 13.86 -6.69
C LEU A 240 0.61 15.34 -6.60
N ASP A 241 1.35 16.26 -7.23
CA ASP A 241 0.93 17.66 -7.29
C ASP A 241 -0.44 17.81 -7.97
N GLY A 242 -0.70 17.05 -9.05
CA GLY A 242 -2.00 17.00 -9.70
C GLY A 242 -3.06 16.27 -8.86
N GLY A 243 -2.70 15.14 -8.25
CA GLY A 243 -3.61 14.35 -7.42
C GLY A 243 -4.11 15.09 -6.17
N ARG A 244 -3.29 15.96 -5.58
CA ARG A 244 -3.69 16.85 -4.47
C ARG A 244 -4.86 17.75 -4.81
N ILE A 245 -5.01 18.19 -6.06
CA ILE A 245 -6.19 18.97 -6.52
C ILE A 245 -7.44 18.09 -6.46
N GLY A 246 -7.34 16.83 -6.90
CA GLY A 246 -8.42 15.85 -6.82
C GLY A 246 -8.85 15.56 -5.38
N ILE A 247 -7.89 15.34 -4.48
CA ILE A 247 -8.18 15.14 -3.05
C ILE A 247 -8.77 16.40 -2.39
N ALA A 248 -8.32 17.60 -2.78
CA ALA A 248 -8.91 18.83 -2.29
C ALA A 248 -10.38 18.97 -2.74
N ALA A 249 -10.68 18.64 -4.00
CA ALA A 249 -12.03 18.60 -4.54
C ALA A 249 -12.91 17.54 -3.84
N GLN A 250 -12.34 16.39 -3.53
CA GLN A 250 -13.03 15.32 -2.81
C GLN A 250 -13.38 15.74 -1.38
N ALA A 251 -12.42 16.32 -0.64
CA ALA A 251 -12.67 16.85 0.71
C ALA A 251 -13.75 17.95 0.70
N LEU A 252 -13.70 18.84 -0.30
CA LEU A 252 -14.71 19.86 -0.53
C LEU A 252 -16.08 19.24 -0.79
N GLY A 253 -16.16 18.22 -1.64
CA GLY A 253 -17.41 17.51 -1.94
C GLY A 253 -18.01 16.86 -0.69
N ILE A 254 -17.22 16.06 0.04
CA ILE A 254 -17.67 15.41 1.29
C ILE A 254 -18.25 16.43 2.27
N ALA A 255 -17.53 17.54 2.47
CA ALA A 255 -17.95 18.62 3.35
C ALA A 255 -19.21 19.34 2.84
N GLN A 256 -19.32 19.57 1.53
CA GLN A 256 -20.49 20.18 0.89
C GLN A 256 -21.75 19.31 1.10
N GLY A 257 -21.64 17.98 0.91
CA GLY A 257 -22.75 17.06 1.11
C GLY A 257 -23.22 17.02 2.56
N ALA A 258 -22.28 17.00 3.51
CA ALA A 258 -22.60 17.06 4.93
C ALA A 258 -23.27 18.40 5.32
N TYR A 259 -22.81 19.52 4.77
CA TYR A 259 -23.43 20.83 4.97
C TYR A 259 -24.86 20.89 4.43
N GLU A 260 -25.09 20.41 3.21
CA GLU A 260 -26.43 20.37 2.60
C GLU A 260 -27.40 19.54 3.44
N ALA A 261 -26.97 18.35 3.90
CA ALA A 261 -27.78 17.50 4.78
C ALA A 261 -28.09 18.19 6.12
N ALA A 262 -27.10 18.86 6.72
CA ALA A 262 -27.30 19.59 7.98
C ALA A 262 -28.22 20.80 7.82
N LEU A 263 -28.14 21.51 6.70
CA LEU A 263 -29.00 22.64 6.38
C LEU A 263 -30.46 22.21 6.21
N GLU A 264 -30.70 21.13 5.47
CA GLU A 264 -32.03 20.55 5.28
C GLU A 264 -32.61 20.09 6.63
N TYR A 265 -31.86 19.25 7.36
CA TYR A 265 -32.28 18.77 8.69
C TYR A 265 -32.57 19.91 9.67
N ALA A 266 -31.77 20.98 9.66
CA ALA A 266 -31.96 22.10 10.56
C ALA A 266 -33.25 22.89 10.29
N LYS A 267 -33.70 22.94 9.03
CA LYS A 267 -34.95 23.61 8.65
C LYS A 267 -36.18 22.79 9.02
N ASP A 268 -36.06 21.46 9.04
CA ASP A 268 -37.19 20.56 9.31
C ASP A 268 -37.31 20.19 10.80
N ARG A 269 -36.18 20.00 11.49
CA ARG A 269 -36.18 19.53 12.88
C ARG A 269 -36.67 20.63 13.82
N ILE A 270 -37.78 20.37 14.53
CA ILE A 270 -38.35 21.28 15.53
C ILE A 270 -37.85 20.92 16.94
N GLN A 271 -37.31 21.90 17.66
CA GLN A 271 -37.06 21.84 19.11
C GLN A 271 -37.35 23.21 19.73
N PHE A 272 -37.85 23.22 20.97
CA PHE A 272 -38.29 24.45 21.65
C PHE A 272 -39.30 25.25 20.80
N GLY A 273 -40.23 24.56 20.14
CA GLY A 273 -41.36 25.14 19.40
C GLY A 273 -41.03 25.72 18.01
N ARG A 274 -39.81 25.60 17.50
CA ARG A 274 -39.41 26.11 16.17
C ARG A 274 -38.33 25.26 15.49
N PRO A 275 -38.13 25.38 14.17
CA PRO A 275 -36.98 24.80 13.50
C PRO A 275 -35.66 25.14 14.18
N ILE A 276 -34.75 24.18 14.32
CA ILE A 276 -33.45 24.42 14.96
C ILE A 276 -32.59 25.41 14.16
N ALA A 277 -32.83 25.57 12.85
CA ALA A 277 -32.22 26.62 12.03
C ALA A 277 -32.52 28.06 12.53
N GLN A 278 -33.61 28.25 13.30
CA GLN A 278 -33.95 29.54 13.91
C GLN A 278 -33.26 29.77 15.27
N GLN A 279 -32.44 28.83 15.73
CA GLN A 279 -31.59 29.01 16.90
C GLN A 279 -30.27 29.62 16.43
N GLN A 280 -29.89 30.77 17.00
CA GLN A 280 -28.74 31.56 16.53
C GLN A 280 -27.44 30.75 16.50
N ALA A 281 -27.20 29.89 17.49
CA ALA A 281 -26.01 29.03 17.53
C ALA A 281 -25.93 28.07 16.34
N ILE A 282 -27.07 27.55 15.85
CA ILE A 282 -27.12 26.69 14.65
C ILE A 282 -26.94 27.52 13.38
N ALA A 283 -27.59 28.69 13.31
CA ALA A 283 -27.45 29.61 12.18
C ALA A 283 -25.99 30.06 11.98
N PHE A 284 -25.27 30.35 13.07
CA PHE A 284 -23.84 30.70 13.03
C PHE A 284 -22.98 29.54 12.50
N LYS A 285 -23.21 28.31 12.96
CA LYS A 285 -22.53 27.13 12.42
C LYS A 285 -22.72 26.98 10.92
N LEU A 286 -23.97 27.09 10.45
CA LEU A 286 -24.27 27.01 9.02
C LEU A 286 -23.58 28.13 8.22
N SER A 287 -23.54 29.36 8.76
CA SER A 287 -22.84 30.49 8.15
C SER A 287 -21.31 30.25 8.04
N ASP A 288 -20.70 29.76 9.12
CA ASP A 288 -19.27 29.47 9.16
C ASP A 288 -18.90 28.33 8.21
N MET A 289 -19.71 27.26 8.19
CA MET A 289 -19.55 26.15 7.25
C MET A 289 -19.62 26.63 5.79
N ALA A 290 -20.63 27.43 5.43
CA ALA A 290 -20.79 27.97 4.08
C ALA A 290 -19.58 28.83 3.66
N THR A 291 -19.06 29.65 4.58
CA THR A 291 -17.89 30.50 4.33
C THR A 291 -16.64 29.67 4.08
N LYS A 292 -16.38 28.65 4.92
CA LYS A 292 -15.24 27.72 4.77
C LYS A 292 -15.30 26.97 3.44
N LEU A 293 -16.49 26.47 3.06
CA LEU A 293 -16.71 25.79 1.77
C LEU A 293 -16.42 26.71 0.59
N ARG A 294 -16.85 27.98 0.66
CA ARG A 294 -16.55 28.96 -0.40
C ARG A 294 -15.05 29.22 -0.51
N ALA A 295 -14.35 29.39 0.61
CA ALA A 295 -12.90 29.61 0.63
C ALA A 295 -12.14 28.40 0.06
N ALA A 296 -12.49 27.19 0.49
CA ALA A 296 -11.88 25.96 -0.01
C ALA A 296 -12.06 25.82 -1.53
N ARG A 297 -13.28 26.05 -2.04
CA ARG A 297 -13.57 25.96 -3.48
C ARG A 297 -12.73 26.91 -4.33
N LEU A 298 -12.47 28.12 -3.83
CA LEU A 298 -11.58 29.07 -4.53
C LEU A 298 -10.15 28.54 -4.63
N LEU A 299 -9.61 27.96 -3.56
CA LEU A 299 -8.27 27.37 -3.58
C LEU A 299 -8.18 26.18 -4.55
N VAL A 300 -9.16 25.27 -4.50
CA VAL A 300 -9.20 24.09 -5.40
C VAL A 300 -9.21 24.52 -6.86
N TYR A 301 -10.12 25.41 -7.23
CA TYR A 301 -10.26 25.77 -8.64
C TYR A 301 -9.15 26.70 -9.12
N SER A 302 -8.56 27.51 -8.23
CA SER A 302 -7.37 28.29 -8.57
C SER A 302 -6.19 27.38 -8.91
N ALA A 303 -5.93 26.33 -8.12
CA ALA A 303 -4.87 25.37 -8.41
C ALA A 303 -5.15 24.59 -9.72
N ALA A 304 -6.41 24.21 -9.95
CA ALA A 304 -6.83 23.58 -11.21
C ALA A 304 -6.57 24.48 -12.43
N TYR A 305 -6.91 25.77 -12.32
CA TYR A 305 -6.68 26.75 -13.37
C TYR A 305 -5.19 26.94 -13.68
N LEU A 306 -4.33 27.03 -12.67
CA LEU A 306 -2.88 27.13 -12.88
C LEU A 306 -2.33 25.90 -13.59
N LYS A 307 -2.77 24.70 -13.20
CA LYS A 307 -2.40 23.44 -13.88
C LYS A 307 -2.81 23.45 -15.36
N GLU A 308 -4.03 23.90 -15.66
CA GLU A 308 -4.54 24.03 -17.03
C GLU A 308 -3.71 25.01 -17.87
N LYS A 309 -3.26 26.11 -17.26
CA LYS A 309 -2.38 27.10 -17.91
C LYS A 309 -0.91 26.69 -17.99
N HIS A 310 -0.57 25.48 -17.55
CA HIS A 310 0.81 24.99 -17.44
C HIS A 310 1.71 25.90 -16.59
N GLU A 311 1.12 26.63 -15.65
CA GLU A 311 1.83 27.43 -14.67
C GLU A 311 2.25 26.56 -13.48
N PRO A 312 3.29 26.92 -12.72
CA PRO A 312 3.61 26.24 -11.47
C PRO A 312 2.40 26.24 -10.52
N TYR A 313 2.01 25.07 -10.04
CA TYR A 313 0.80 24.89 -9.22
C TYR A 313 1.02 24.02 -7.98
N GLY A 314 2.26 23.56 -7.73
CA GLY A 314 2.55 22.60 -6.66
C GLY A 314 2.30 23.16 -5.25
N MET A 315 2.59 24.45 -5.04
CA MET A 315 2.30 25.12 -3.77
C MET A 315 0.79 25.32 -3.58
N GLU A 316 0.10 25.75 -4.63
CA GLU A 316 -1.33 26.05 -4.64
C GLU A 316 -2.17 24.79 -4.46
N ALA A 317 -1.76 23.68 -5.09
CA ALA A 317 -2.36 22.37 -4.87
C ALA A 317 -2.16 21.88 -3.42
N ALA A 318 -0.97 22.10 -2.83
CA ALA A 318 -0.72 21.76 -1.43
C ALA A 318 -1.56 22.62 -0.47
N MET A 319 -1.69 23.93 -0.73
CA MET A 319 -2.57 24.83 0.04
C MET A 319 -4.03 24.40 -0.06
N ALA A 320 -4.51 24.12 -1.27
CA ALA A 320 -5.87 23.67 -1.51
C ALA A 320 -6.16 22.36 -0.76
N LYS A 321 -5.28 21.35 -0.89
CA LYS A 321 -5.45 20.05 -0.23
C LYS A 321 -5.41 20.17 1.28
N GLN A 322 -4.44 20.91 1.83
CA GLN A 322 -4.33 21.13 3.28
C GLN A 322 -5.59 21.83 3.81
N TYR A 323 -5.96 22.97 3.23
CA TYR A 323 -7.07 23.78 3.71
C TYR A 323 -8.41 23.06 3.58
N ALA A 324 -8.72 22.51 2.40
CA ALA A 324 -9.98 21.83 2.14
C ALA A 324 -10.18 20.59 3.04
N SER A 325 -9.11 19.86 3.33
CA SER A 325 -9.19 18.68 4.23
C SER A 325 -9.26 19.06 5.72
N ASP A 326 -8.55 20.10 6.16
CA ASP A 326 -8.64 20.60 7.55
C ASP A 326 -10.05 21.15 7.83
N ILE A 327 -10.54 22.08 7.00
CA ILE A 327 -11.90 22.64 7.16
C ILE A 327 -12.98 21.60 6.89
N GLY A 328 -12.70 20.62 6.04
CA GLY A 328 -13.63 19.53 5.74
C GLY A 328 -13.99 18.75 7.00
N LEU A 329 -13.01 18.48 7.87
CA LEU A 329 -13.24 17.85 9.18
C LEU A 329 -14.07 18.71 10.12
N GLU A 330 -13.84 20.03 10.14
CA GLU A 330 -14.66 20.93 10.96
C GLU A 330 -16.11 20.97 10.48
N VAL A 331 -16.32 21.05 9.17
CA VAL A 331 -17.66 21.10 8.55
C VAL A 331 -18.42 19.80 8.82
N VAL A 332 -17.84 18.62 8.56
CA VAL A 332 -18.53 17.35 8.83
C VAL A 332 -18.79 17.13 10.33
N ASN A 333 -17.91 17.62 11.21
CA ASN A 333 -18.12 17.58 12.65
C ASN A 333 -19.33 18.42 13.08
N ASP A 334 -19.42 19.65 12.60
CA ASP A 334 -20.56 20.52 12.89
C ASP A 334 -21.86 20.01 12.24
N ALA A 335 -21.78 19.43 11.03
CA ALA A 335 -22.93 18.78 10.40
C ALA A 335 -23.47 17.62 11.25
N LEU A 336 -22.59 16.78 11.78
CA LEU A 336 -22.97 15.70 12.71
C LEU A 336 -23.58 16.28 13.99
N GLN A 337 -22.96 17.31 14.57
CA GLN A 337 -23.44 17.97 15.78
C GLN A 337 -24.83 18.59 15.62
N ILE A 338 -25.14 19.18 14.45
CA ILE A 338 -26.46 19.74 14.13
C ILE A 338 -27.53 18.64 14.08
N HIS A 339 -27.20 17.44 13.62
CA HIS A 339 -28.10 16.29 13.67
C HIS A 339 -28.28 15.72 15.08
N GLY A 340 -27.35 16.01 16.00
CA GLY A 340 -27.39 15.52 17.39
C GLY A 340 -27.30 14.00 17.44
N GLY A 341 -28.08 13.37 18.32
CA GLY A 341 -28.09 11.91 18.48
C GLY A 341 -28.36 11.16 17.17
N ASN A 342 -29.21 11.69 16.30
CA ASN A 342 -29.50 11.11 14.98
C ASN A 342 -28.28 11.08 14.07
N GLY A 343 -27.41 12.09 14.18
CA GLY A 343 -26.18 12.18 13.39
C GLY A 343 -25.15 11.12 13.77
N TYR A 344 -25.29 10.48 14.94
CA TYR A 344 -24.37 9.44 15.42
C TYR A 344 -24.82 8.02 15.05
N ILE A 345 -26.07 7.85 14.59
CA ILE A 345 -26.61 6.55 14.21
C ILE A 345 -26.24 6.23 12.77
N LYS A 346 -25.48 5.14 12.57
CA LYS A 346 -25.11 4.65 11.23
C LYS A 346 -26.35 4.38 10.37
N GLY A 347 -26.30 4.81 9.12
CA GLY A 347 -27.37 4.60 8.14
C GLY A 347 -28.60 5.50 8.30
N ALA A 348 -28.74 6.25 9.39
CA ALA A 348 -29.87 7.18 9.56
C ALA A 348 -29.71 8.45 8.70
N TYR A 349 -28.51 9.01 8.69
CA TYR A 349 -28.13 10.19 7.91
C TYR A 349 -26.72 10.04 7.37
N MET A 350 -26.42 10.69 6.24
CA MET A 350 -25.10 10.58 5.60
C MET A 350 -23.94 11.21 6.40
N VAL A 351 -24.24 12.03 7.42
CA VAL A 351 -23.23 12.86 8.10
C VAL A 351 -22.18 12.07 8.87
N GLU A 352 -22.51 10.92 9.47
CA GLU A 352 -21.51 10.07 10.13
C GLU A 352 -20.55 9.42 9.13
N ARG A 353 -21.08 9.00 7.96
CA ARG A 353 -20.25 8.49 6.86
C ARG A 353 -19.34 9.59 6.33
N ALA A 354 -19.90 10.78 6.06
CA ALA A 354 -19.10 11.94 5.63
C ALA A 354 -18.00 12.30 6.63
N TYR A 355 -18.27 12.20 7.94
CA TYR A 355 -17.26 12.39 8.98
C TYR A 355 -16.11 11.37 8.87
N ARG A 356 -16.43 10.09 8.73
CA ARG A 356 -15.44 9.02 8.55
C ARG A 356 -14.65 9.18 7.25
N ASP A 357 -15.32 9.56 6.17
CA ASP A 357 -14.74 9.75 4.84
C ASP A 357 -13.78 10.95 4.81
N ALA A 358 -14.15 12.08 5.42
CA ALA A 358 -13.33 13.29 5.43
C ALA A 358 -11.96 13.07 6.11
N LYS A 359 -11.86 12.16 7.09
CA LYS A 359 -10.63 11.93 7.85
C LYS A 359 -9.46 11.46 6.97
N ILE A 360 -9.72 10.65 5.95
CA ILE A 360 -8.63 10.16 5.08
C ILE A 360 -8.01 11.28 4.25
N CYS A 361 -8.78 12.35 3.98
CA CYS A 361 -8.34 13.48 3.18
C CYS A 361 -7.17 14.24 3.85
N THR A 362 -7.00 14.18 5.16
CA THR A 362 -5.84 14.79 5.84
C THR A 362 -4.58 13.92 5.79
N ILE A 363 -4.68 12.68 5.29
CA ILE A 363 -3.63 11.64 5.43
C ILE A 363 -3.02 11.29 4.08
N TYR A 364 -3.82 10.85 3.12
CA TYR A 364 -3.28 10.34 1.85
C TYR A 364 -2.92 11.44 0.84
N GLU A 365 -2.21 11.04 -0.22
CA GLU A 365 -1.60 11.95 -1.21
C GLU A 365 -0.69 13.02 -0.58
N GLY A 366 -0.04 12.62 0.51
CA GLY A 366 0.74 13.48 1.41
C GLY A 366 -0.11 13.99 2.57
N THR A 367 0.32 13.68 3.80
CA THR A 367 -0.37 14.17 5.00
C THR A 367 -0.39 15.69 5.04
N ASN A 368 -1.26 16.30 5.84
CA ASN A 368 -1.31 17.75 5.95
C ASN A 368 -0.01 18.35 6.52
N GLU A 369 0.82 17.57 7.22
CA GLU A 369 2.19 17.95 7.59
C GLU A 369 3.10 18.02 6.36
N ILE A 370 2.98 17.05 5.44
CA ILE A 370 3.72 17.08 4.17
C ILE A 370 3.28 18.25 3.29
N GLN A 371 2.00 18.60 3.27
CA GLN A 371 1.55 19.80 2.57
C GLN A 371 2.20 21.06 3.15
N ARG A 372 2.27 21.17 4.48
CA ARG A 372 2.97 22.27 5.16
C ARG A 372 4.46 22.30 4.83
N VAL A 373 5.12 21.15 4.69
CA VAL A 373 6.52 21.08 4.21
C VAL A 373 6.65 21.61 2.78
N VAL A 374 5.75 21.23 1.87
CA VAL A 374 5.76 21.72 0.48
C VAL A 374 5.57 23.25 0.43
N ILE A 375 4.58 23.76 1.17
CA ILE A 375 4.28 25.19 1.26
C ILE A 375 5.45 25.95 1.88
N SER A 376 5.98 25.45 3.00
CA SER A 376 7.13 26.06 3.69
C SER A 376 8.36 26.10 2.79
N ALA A 377 8.65 25.02 2.06
CA ALA A 377 9.78 24.97 1.13
C ALA A 377 9.60 25.94 -0.06
N ALA A 378 8.37 26.18 -0.51
CA ALA A 378 8.09 27.15 -1.57
C ALA A 378 8.27 28.61 -1.11
N ILE A 379 7.90 28.92 0.15
CA ILE A 379 7.96 30.29 0.69
C ILE A 379 9.35 30.63 1.24
N LEU A 380 9.98 29.70 1.97
CA LEU A 380 11.27 29.92 2.64
C LEU A 380 12.47 29.43 1.83
N GLY A 381 12.24 28.67 0.76
CA GLY A 381 13.25 27.86 0.10
C GLY A 381 13.46 26.50 0.79
N LYS A 382 14.15 25.59 0.11
CA LYS A 382 14.47 24.27 0.68
C LYS A 382 15.45 24.41 1.83
N MET A 383 15.09 23.89 3.01
CA MET A 383 16.03 23.82 4.11
C MET A 383 17.28 23.01 3.71
N PRO A 384 18.49 23.46 4.10
CA PRO A 384 19.71 22.72 3.84
C PRO A 384 19.61 21.34 4.50
N LYS A 385 20.05 20.29 3.79
CA LYS A 385 20.16 18.96 4.39
C LYS A 385 21.16 19.05 5.54
N SER A 386 20.76 18.58 6.73
CA SER A 386 21.71 18.45 7.85
C SER A 386 22.92 17.63 7.40
N PRO A 387 24.16 18.03 7.74
CA PRO A 387 25.36 17.26 7.42
C PRO A 387 25.24 15.79 7.87
N ALA A 388 24.55 15.52 8.98
CA ALA A 388 24.30 14.18 9.49
C ALA A 388 23.43 13.31 8.54
N ALA A 389 22.57 13.92 7.73
CA ALA A 389 21.75 13.21 6.73
C ALA A 389 22.49 12.97 5.40
N ALA A 390 23.56 13.71 5.13
CA ALA A 390 24.43 13.49 3.97
C ALA A 390 25.46 12.37 4.21
N VAL A 391 25.82 12.12 5.48
CA VAL A 391 26.77 11.06 5.92
C VAL A 391 26.05 9.74 6.23
N ALA A 392 24.72 9.75 6.33
CA ALA A 392 23.95 8.51 6.38
C ALA A 392 24.04 7.82 5.01
N GLY A 393 24.98 6.88 4.87
CA GLY A 393 25.03 5.94 3.75
C GLY A 393 23.69 5.21 3.58
N PRO A 394 23.50 4.42 2.50
CA PRO A 394 22.23 3.73 2.25
C PRO A 394 21.74 3.08 3.54
N MET A 395 20.53 3.48 4.00
CA MET A 395 19.94 2.91 5.21
C MET A 395 20.07 1.40 5.10
N ALA A 396 20.81 0.80 6.04
CA ALA A 396 21.03 -0.63 6.03
C ALA A 396 19.66 -1.31 5.92
N LYS A 397 19.45 -2.13 4.87
CA LYS A 397 18.21 -2.88 4.65
C LYS A 397 17.76 -3.44 5.99
N LYS A 398 16.59 -3.02 6.47
CA LYS A 398 16.05 -3.57 7.72
C LYS A 398 15.84 -5.06 7.48
N GLY A 399 16.53 -5.91 8.25
CA GLY A 399 16.36 -7.35 8.19
C GLY A 399 14.91 -7.76 8.51
N PRO A 400 14.57 -9.07 8.41
CA PRO A 400 13.22 -9.54 8.69
C PRO A 400 12.72 -9.05 10.06
N ILE A 401 11.42 -8.77 10.18
CA ILE A 401 10.78 -8.27 11.42
C ILE A 401 11.07 -9.20 12.59
N THR A 402 11.12 -10.50 12.31
CA THR A 402 11.42 -11.53 13.27
C THR A 402 12.92 -11.70 13.53
N GLY A 403 13.81 -10.84 13.00
CA GLY A 403 15.27 -11.01 12.92
C GLY A 403 15.69 -11.99 11.82
N GLU A 404 16.99 -12.15 11.57
CA GLU A 404 17.53 -13.11 10.59
C GLU A 404 17.10 -14.55 10.87
N ARG A 405 16.54 -15.23 9.86
CA ARG A 405 16.01 -16.60 9.94
C ARG A 405 16.72 -17.49 8.94
N ARG A 406 16.62 -18.81 9.12
CA ARG A 406 17.22 -19.79 8.19
C ARG A 406 16.65 -19.71 6.77
N ASN A 407 15.37 -19.34 6.64
CA ASN A 407 14.69 -19.14 5.36
C ASN A 407 14.80 -20.34 4.40
N ILE A 408 14.68 -21.56 4.92
CA ILE A 408 14.69 -22.80 4.12
C ILE A 408 13.24 -23.11 3.70
N ILE A 409 12.90 -22.82 2.44
CA ILE A 409 11.54 -22.97 1.91
C ILE A 409 11.48 -24.14 0.93
N PHE A 410 10.69 -25.16 1.27
CA PHE A 410 10.45 -26.33 0.43
C PHE A 410 9.38 -26.03 -0.62
N LYS A 411 9.81 -25.72 -1.85
CA LYS A 411 8.94 -25.36 -2.98
C LYS A 411 8.65 -26.53 -3.93
N GLU A 412 9.66 -27.36 -4.17
CA GLU A 412 9.62 -28.46 -5.14
C GLU A 412 9.44 -29.83 -4.45
N GLY A 413 9.12 -30.86 -5.22
CA GLY A 413 8.84 -32.21 -4.72
C GLY A 413 7.37 -32.44 -4.33
N SER A 414 7.03 -33.68 -3.97
CA SER A 414 5.67 -34.01 -3.52
C SER A 414 5.38 -33.39 -2.15
N ALA A 415 4.11 -33.25 -1.79
CA ALA A 415 3.70 -32.80 -0.46
C ALA A 415 4.32 -33.64 0.66
N GLN A 416 4.42 -34.96 0.46
CA GLN A 416 5.03 -35.88 1.41
C GLN A 416 6.54 -35.64 1.57
N ASP A 417 7.27 -35.39 0.47
CA ASP A 417 8.71 -35.12 0.52
C ASP A 417 9.00 -33.83 1.31
N LYS A 418 8.21 -32.79 1.07
CA LYS A 418 8.30 -31.50 1.78
C LYS A 418 8.04 -31.67 3.28
N VAL A 419 7.03 -32.47 3.64
CA VAL A 419 6.70 -32.77 5.05
C VAL A 419 7.82 -33.57 5.71
N ASN A 420 8.34 -34.60 5.06
CA ASN A 420 9.44 -35.42 5.59
C ASN A 420 10.70 -34.57 5.84
N ALA A 421 11.04 -33.70 4.89
CA ALA A 421 12.18 -32.78 5.02
C ALA A 421 12.00 -31.80 6.19
N LEU A 422 10.79 -31.26 6.37
CA LEU A 422 10.47 -30.37 7.48
C LEU A 422 10.59 -31.10 8.84
N VAL A 423 10.01 -32.28 8.97
CA VAL A 423 10.05 -33.05 10.24
C VAL A 423 11.48 -33.43 10.60
N ALA A 424 12.27 -33.92 9.64
CA ALA A 424 13.68 -34.23 9.86
C ALA A 424 14.48 -33.00 10.31
N ALA A 425 14.20 -31.83 9.74
CA ALA A 425 14.86 -30.58 10.13
C ALA A 425 14.49 -30.13 11.55
N LEU A 426 13.22 -30.23 11.94
CA LEU A 426 12.75 -29.88 13.29
C LEU A 426 13.30 -30.84 14.36
N GLN A 427 13.38 -32.14 14.06
CA GLN A 427 14.01 -33.12 14.95
C GLN A 427 15.51 -32.86 15.11
N LYS A 428 16.21 -32.51 14.02
CA LYS A 428 17.63 -32.10 14.06
C LYS A 428 17.86 -30.86 14.92
N ASP A 429 16.88 -29.95 14.96
CA ASP A 429 16.88 -28.76 15.83
C ASP A 429 16.50 -29.04 17.28
N GLY A 430 16.26 -30.30 17.64
CA GLY A 430 16.00 -30.74 19.01
C GLY A 430 14.54 -30.59 19.44
N ILE A 431 13.59 -30.47 18.51
CA ILE A 431 12.16 -30.52 18.84
C ILE A 431 11.75 -31.98 19.09
N ASP A 432 11.36 -32.28 20.33
CA ASP A 432 10.80 -33.57 20.72
C ASP A 432 9.26 -33.54 20.67
N PHE A 433 8.68 -34.21 19.68
CA PHE A 433 7.23 -34.34 19.51
C PHE A 433 6.61 -35.48 20.33
N SER A 434 7.36 -36.19 21.18
CA SER A 434 6.83 -37.21 22.09
C SER A 434 6.18 -36.62 23.35
N VAL A 435 6.53 -35.37 23.67
CA VAL A 435 5.96 -34.58 24.78
C VAL A 435 5.02 -33.48 24.26
N GLY A 436 4.10 -33.01 25.10
CA GLY A 436 3.15 -31.98 24.74
C GLY A 436 2.50 -31.24 25.90
N ILE A 437 1.87 -30.11 25.57
CA ILE A 437 1.07 -29.29 26.48
C ILE A 437 -0.42 -29.40 26.14
N ASP A 438 -1.29 -28.98 27.06
CA ASP A 438 -2.72 -28.87 26.79
C ASP A 438 -2.97 -27.89 25.64
N ILE A 439 -3.87 -28.24 24.73
CA ILE A 439 -4.18 -27.43 23.55
C ILE A 439 -4.68 -26.03 23.92
N ASN A 440 -5.28 -25.84 25.11
CA ASN A 440 -5.81 -24.58 25.61
C ASN A 440 -4.84 -23.81 26.51
N THR A 441 -3.60 -24.29 26.70
CA THR A 441 -2.55 -23.56 27.43
C THR A 441 -2.48 -22.11 26.92
N PRO A 442 -2.42 -21.10 27.81
CA PRO A 442 -2.27 -19.71 27.39
C PRO A 442 -1.06 -19.52 26.47
N ILE A 443 -1.22 -18.74 25.41
CA ILE A 443 -0.19 -18.56 24.37
C ILE A 443 1.14 -18.06 24.95
N VAL A 444 1.08 -17.24 26.00
CA VAL A 444 2.25 -16.65 26.66
C VAL A 444 3.06 -17.68 27.45
N ASP A 445 2.40 -18.74 27.93
CA ASP A 445 2.98 -19.82 28.74
C ASP A 445 3.35 -21.03 27.88
N ALA A 446 2.82 -21.10 26.65
CA ALA A 446 3.02 -22.22 25.75
C ALA A 446 4.46 -22.32 25.24
N GLU A 447 5.03 -23.54 25.30
CA GLU A 447 6.29 -23.86 24.61
C GLU A 447 6.11 -23.82 23.08
N ARG A 448 4.95 -24.28 22.59
CA ARG A 448 4.69 -24.48 21.17
C ARG A 448 3.29 -24.00 20.83
N VAL A 449 3.15 -23.36 19.66
CA VAL A 449 1.86 -22.90 19.15
C VAL A 449 1.70 -23.30 17.69
N VAL A 450 0.54 -23.87 17.37
CA VAL A 450 0.07 -24.03 15.98
C VAL A 450 -1.03 -23.02 15.75
N SER A 451 -0.86 -22.14 14.77
CA SER A 451 -1.67 -20.94 14.60
C SER A 451 -2.37 -20.89 13.24
N ALA A 452 -3.68 -20.69 13.27
CA ALA A 452 -4.55 -20.57 12.10
C ALA A 452 -4.55 -19.16 11.48
N GLY A 453 -4.35 -19.09 10.16
CA GLY A 453 -4.53 -17.90 9.33
C GLY A 453 -5.76 -17.99 8.42
N LYS A 454 -6.13 -16.89 7.76
CA LYS A 454 -7.22 -16.88 6.77
C LYS A 454 -7.01 -17.88 5.63
N GLY A 455 -5.76 -18.19 5.30
CA GLY A 455 -5.42 -19.16 4.26
C GLY A 455 -5.87 -20.59 4.54
N ILE A 456 -6.38 -20.91 5.73
CA ILE A 456 -7.00 -22.23 6.00
C ILE A 456 -8.38 -22.38 5.33
N GLY A 457 -9.01 -21.30 4.91
CA GLY A 457 -10.35 -21.33 4.29
C GLY A 457 -11.48 -21.46 5.32
N GLY A 458 -12.43 -22.35 5.05
CA GLY A 458 -13.64 -22.52 5.85
C GLY A 458 -13.40 -23.02 7.27
N LYS A 459 -14.40 -22.86 8.14
CA LYS A 459 -14.30 -23.19 9.57
C LYS A 459 -14.04 -24.68 9.79
N GLU A 460 -14.51 -25.53 8.90
CA GLU A 460 -14.28 -26.99 8.90
C GLU A 460 -12.80 -27.36 8.90
N ASN A 461 -11.95 -26.55 8.25
CA ASN A 461 -10.51 -26.78 8.18
C ASN A 461 -9.78 -26.45 9.50
N MET A 462 -10.45 -25.81 10.48
CA MET A 462 -9.90 -25.65 11.82
C MET A 462 -9.59 -27.00 12.47
N LYS A 463 -10.34 -28.06 12.14
CA LYS A 463 -10.08 -29.40 12.64
C LYS A 463 -8.70 -29.91 12.23
N LEU A 464 -8.21 -29.52 11.05
CA LEU A 464 -6.85 -29.85 10.60
C LEU A 464 -5.79 -29.17 11.47
N VAL A 465 -6.03 -27.90 11.82
CA VAL A 465 -5.14 -27.12 12.71
C VAL A 465 -5.16 -27.68 14.13
N GLU A 466 -6.34 -28.06 14.64
CA GLU A 466 -6.50 -28.70 15.96
C GLU A 466 -5.79 -30.04 16.03
N ASN A 467 -5.95 -30.88 15.01
CA ASN A 467 -5.28 -32.18 14.94
C ASN A 467 -3.75 -32.00 14.90
N LEU A 468 -3.26 -31.06 14.09
CA LEU A 468 -1.84 -30.73 14.06
C LEU A 468 -1.34 -30.18 15.40
N ALA A 469 -2.12 -29.33 16.09
CA ALA A 469 -1.77 -28.82 17.41
C ALA A 469 -1.62 -29.96 18.44
N LYS A 470 -2.54 -30.93 18.44
CA LYS A 470 -2.45 -32.13 19.29
C LYS A 470 -1.22 -32.97 18.95
N ALA A 471 -1.02 -33.28 17.67
CA ALA A 471 0.12 -34.08 17.21
C ALA A 471 1.47 -33.40 17.49
N ALA A 472 1.54 -32.08 17.41
CA ALA A 472 2.73 -31.29 17.75
C ALA A 472 2.93 -31.07 19.26
N GLY A 473 1.94 -31.44 20.10
CA GLY A 473 1.95 -31.18 21.53
C GLY A 473 1.94 -29.68 21.84
N ALA A 474 1.09 -28.91 21.15
CA ALA A 474 1.12 -27.45 21.09
C ALA A 474 -0.24 -26.82 21.46
N ALA A 475 -0.18 -25.56 21.91
CA ALA A 475 -1.38 -24.75 22.09
C ALA A 475 -1.91 -24.26 20.73
N ILE A 476 -3.23 -24.13 20.61
CA ILE A 476 -3.85 -23.61 19.37
C ILE A 476 -3.94 -22.08 19.37
N GLY A 477 -3.33 -21.42 18.40
CA GLY A 477 -3.39 -19.98 18.19
C GLY A 477 -4.16 -19.60 16.93
N CYS A 478 -4.31 -18.30 16.70
CA CYS A 478 -4.73 -17.80 15.40
C CYS A 478 -4.22 -16.38 15.11
N SER A 479 -4.40 -15.97 13.86
CA SER A 479 -4.23 -14.58 13.43
C SER A 479 -5.44 -13.72 13.81
N ARG A 480 -5.26 -12.39 13.86
CA ARG A 480 -6.33 -11.45 14.20
C ARG A 480 -7.61 -11.63 13.39
N PRO A 481 -7.56 -11.78 12.05
CA PRO A 481 -8.78 -11.92 11.27
C PRO A 481 -9.53 -13.21 11.57
N VAL A 482 -8.82 -14.29 11.92
CA VAL A 482 -9.46 -15.57 12.30
C VAL A 482 -10.21 -15.43 13.64
N ALA A 483 -9.72 -14.61 14.56
CA ALA A 483 -10.37 -14.36 15.85
C ALA A 483 -11.50 -13.31 15.77
N GLU A 484 -11.24 -12.15 15.16
CA GLU A 484 -12.15 -11.00 15.18
C GLU A 484 -13.21 -11.04 14.07
N GLU A 485 -12.79 -11.38 12.85
CA GLU A 485 -13.65 -11.35 11.66
C GLU A 485 -14.38 -12.69 11.48
N LEU A 486 -13.62 -13.78 11.40
CA LEU A 486 -14.16 -15.12 11.16
C LEU A 486 -14.72 -15.78 12.44
N ARG A 487 -14.24 -15.36 13.61
CA ARG A 487 -14.63 -15.88 14.93
C ARG A 487 -14.52 -17.41 15.02
N TYR A 488 -13.46 -17.97 14.43
CA TYR A 488 -13.21 -19.41 14.51
C TYR A 488 -12.65 -19.80 15.90
N LEU A 489 -11.85 -18.91 16.50
CA LEU A 489 -11.32 -19.05 17.85
C LEU A 489 -11.57 -17.76 18.65
N PRO A 490 -11.61 -17.85 19.99
CA PRO A 490 -11.79 -16.67 20.84
C PRO A 490 -10.58 -15.72 20.76
N ILE A 491 -10.83 -14.43 21.02
CA ILE A 491 -9.84 -13.36 20.85
C ILE A 491 -8.59 -13.52 21.71
N ASN A 492 -8.67 -14.23 22.83
CA ASN A 492 -7.52 -14.56 23.67
C ASN A 492 -6.55 -15.57 23.03
N ARG A 493 -6.89 -16.17 21.89
CA ARG A 493 -6.01 -17.06 21.10
C ARG A 493 -5.30 -16.32 19.96
N TYR A 494 -5.61 -15.05 19.73
CA TYR A 494 -4.95 -14.24 18.71
C TYR A 494 -3.49 -13.97 19.09
N VAL A 495 -2.56 -14.36 18.21
CA VAL A 495 -1.13 -14.09 18.33
C VAL A 495 -0.76 -12.87 17.49
N GLY A 496 -0.19 -11.84 18.11
CA GLY A 496 0.22 -10.61 17.44
C GLY A 496 0.54 -9.48 18.40
N MET A 497 1.01 -8.35 17.87
CA MET A 497 1.43 -7.18 18.66
C MET A 497 0.33 -6.65 19.59
N SER A 498 -0.91 -6.61 19.11
CA SER A 498 -2.10 -6.20 19.87
C SER A 498 -2.82 -7.36 20.56
N GLY A 499 -2.32 -8.59 20.38
CA GLY A 499 -2.86 -9.82 20.98
C GLY A 499 -1.84 -10.44 21.94
N GLN A 500 -1.77 -11.76 21.95
CA GLN A 500 -0.79 -12.51 22.74
C GLN A 500 0.58 -12.51 22.03
N LYS A 501 1.66 -12.32 22.78
CA LYS A 501 3.03 -12.46 22.27
C LYS A 501 3.52 -13.88 22.55
N PHE A 502 4.02 -14.55 21.52
CA PHE A 502 4.58 -15.89 21.66
C PHE A 502 6.11 -15.81 21.74
N ASN A 503 6.66 -16.37 22.82
CA ASN A 503 8.09 -16.44 23.07
C ASN A 503 8.58 -17.88 23.24
N GLY A 504 7.82 -18.89 22.82
CA GLY A 504 8.18 -20.31 22.96
C GLY A 504 9.15 -20.84 21.90
N ASN A 505 9.39 -22.15 21.92
CA ASN A 505 10.34 -22.84 21.05
C ASN A 505 9.86 -22.95 19.60
N LEU A 506 8.60 -23.33 19.38
CA LEU A 506 8.09 -23.64 18.04
C LEU A 506 6.79 -22.92 17.74
N TYR A 507 6.80 -22.12 16.68
CA TYR A 507 5.59 -21.50 16.12
C TYR A 507 5.31 -22.07 14.73
N ILE A 508 4.20 -22.78 14.55
CA ILE A 508 3.75 -23.27 13.23
C ILE A 508 2.61 -22.39 12.75
N ALA A 509 2.82 -21.70 11.63
CA ALA A 509 1.86 -20.79 11.04
C ALA A 509 1.18 -21.43 9.82
N CYS A 510 -0.11 -21.77 9.96
CA CYS A 510 -0.89 -22.44 8.93
C CYS A 510 -1.77 -21.41 8.19
N GLY A 511 -1.46 -21.12 6.93
CA GLY A 511 -2.25 -20.19 6.11
C GLY A 511 -2.17 -18.72 6.56
N ILE A 512 -1.12 -18.34 7.29
CA ILE A 512 -0.91 -16.95 7.73
C ILE A 512 -0.06 -16.23 6.69
N SER A 513 -0.49 -15.04 6.25
CA SER A 513 0.23 -14.24 5.23
C SER A 513 1.49 -13.58 5.76
N GLY A 514 1.52 -13.21 7.05
CA GLY A 514 2.65 -12.54 7.70
C GLY A 514 2.49 -11.02 7.85
N ALA A 515 1.29 -10.55 8.20
CA ALA A 515 1.08 -9.13 8.54
C ALA A 515 2.07 -8.65 9.63
N ASN A 516 2.58 -7.42 9.51
CA ASN A 516 3.60 -6.88 10.42
C ASN A 516 3.23 -7.01 11.92
N GLN A 517 1.97 -6.78 12.27
CA GLN A 517 1.49 -6.93 13.65
C GLN A 517 1.62 -8.36 14.16
N HIS A 518 1.33 -9.35 13.32
CA HIS A 518 1.48 -10.76 13.65
C HIS A 518 2.95 -11.13 13.83
N LEU A 519 3.80 -10.75 12.86
CA LEU A 519 5.24 -11.02 12.90
C LEU A 519 5.92 -10.44 14.14
N LYS A 520 5.54 -9.22 14.54
CA LYS A 520 6.04 -8.60 15.78
C LYS A 520 5.61 -9.35 17.04
N GLY A 521 4.48 -10.06 17.02
CA GLY A 521 4.00 -10.91 18.11
C GLY A 521 4.77 -12.23 18.27
N ILE A 522 5.43 -12.70 17.21
CA ILE A 522 6.22 -13.95 17.21
C ILE A 522 7.74 -13.70 17.08
N LYS A 523 8.18 -12.44 17.20
CA LYS A 523 9.59 -12.04 16.99
C LYS A 523 10.58 -12.87 17.79
N ASN A 524 10.21 -13.30 19.00
CA ASN A 524 11.06 -14.02 19.93
C ASN A 524 10.85 -15.55 19.92
N ALA A 525 10.06 -16.06 18.97
CA ALA A 525 9.97 -17.49 18.72
C ALA A 525 11.36 -18.03 18.32
N SER A 526 11.75 -19.17 18.90
CA SER A 526 13.04 -19.79 18.57
C SER A 526 13.06 -20.31 17.15
N ILE A 527 12.00 -21.02 16.75
CA ILE A 527 11.80 -21.56 15.41
C ILE A 527 10.40 -21.16 14.91
N ILE A 528 10.35 -20.62 13.69
CA ILE A 528 9.11 -20.30 12.99
C ILE A 528 8.99 -21.19 11.75
N VAL A 529 7.88 -21.91 11.64
CA VAL A 529 7.50 -22.72 10.48
C VAL A 529 6.31 -22.05 9.80
N ALA A 530 6.39 -21.85 8.48
CA ALA A 530 5.30 -21.30 7.69
C ALA A 530 4.77 -22.30 6.66
N ILE A 531 3.46 -22.50 6.62
CA ILE A 531 2.79 -23.30 5.60
C ILE A 531 1.80 -22.39 4.89
N ASN A 532 2.04 -22.11 3.61
CA ASN A 532 1.18 -21.21 2.84
C ASN A 532 1.21 -21.60 1.35
N MET A 533 0.06 -21.56 0.69
CA MET A 533 -0.03 -21.82 -0.75
C MET A 533 0.62 -20.71 -1.58
N LYS A 534 0.59 -19.46 -1.09
CA LYS A 534 1.16 -18.30 -1.79
C LYS A 534 2.66 -18.20 -1.50
N ALA A 535 3.52 -18.58 -2.45
CA ALA A 535 4.98 -18.46 -2.32
C ALA A 535 5.45 -17.03 -1.99
N SER A 536 4.68 -16.01 -2.39
CA SER A 536 4.93 -14.59 -2.12
C SER A 536 4.55 -14.13 -0.70
N ALA A 537 4.00 -15.01 0.16
CA ALA A 537 3.58 -14.64 1.50
C ALA A 537 4.77 -14.13 2.35
N LYS A 538 4.59 -12.95 2.95
CA LYS A 538 5.61 -12.25 3.77
C LYS A 538 6.14 -13.10 4.93
N ILE A 539 5.33 -14.04 5.42
CA ILE A 539 5.73 -14.94 6.49
C ILE A 539 6.96 -15.78 6.14
N PHE A 540 7.16 -16.16 4.87
CA PHE A 540 8.31 -16.99 4.48
C PHE A 540 9.65 -16.27 4.73
N LYS A 541 9.72 -14.97 4.40
CA LYS A 541 10.90 -14.13 4.71
C LYS A 541 11.17 -13.98 6.22
N ASN A 542 10.22 -14.38 7.07
CA ASN A 542 10.27 -14.28 8.54
C ASN A 542 10.19 -15.66 9.21
N ALA A 543 10.39 -16.74 8.45
CA ALA A 543 10.35 -18.11 8.94
C ALA A 543 11.73 -18.78 8.83
N ASP A 544 11.99 -19.72 9.73
CA ASP A 544 13.17 -20.59 9.66
C ASP A 544 12.96 -21.68 8.62
N TYR A 545 11.76 -22.26 8.60
CA TYR A 545 11.34 -23.26 7.63
C TYR A 545 10.00 -22.87 7.01
N GLY A 546 9.77 -23.30 5.78
CA GLY A 546 8.42 -23.22 5.22
C GLY A 546 8.13 -24.20 4.12
N ILE A 547 6.85 -24.46 3.92
CA ILE A 547 6.33 -25.31 2.85
C ILE A 547 5.41 -24.44 1.98
N VAL A 548 5.68 -24.41 0.68
CA VAL A 548 4.73 -23.88 -0.31
C VAL A 548 3.83 -25.02 -0.76
N GLY A 549 2.56 -24.96 -0.38
CA GLY A 549 1.56 -25.99 -0.67
C GLY A 549 0.20 -25.69 -0.03
N ASP A 550 -0.82 -26.43 -0.45
CA ASP A 550 -2.17 -26.32 0.11
C ASP A 550 -2.18 -26.85 1.55
N VAL A 551 -2.70 -26.04 2.46
CA VAL A 551 -2.89 -26.38 3.87
C VAL A 551 -3.74 -27.65 4.05
N THR A 552 -4.75 -27.86 3.21
CA THR A 552 -5.62 -29.03 3.28
C THR A 552 -4.92 -30.33 2.91
N GLU A 553 -3.85 -30.26 2.13
CA GLU A 553 -2.98 -31.39 1.76
C GLU A 553 -1.84 -31.58 2.77
N ILE A 554 -1.18 -30.48 3.17
CA ILE A 554 0.04 -30.52 3.98
C ILE A 554 -0.25 -30.84 5.46
N LEU A 555 -1.33 -30.28 6.04
CA LEU A 555 -1.60 -30.45 7.47
C LEU A 555 -1.90 -31.91 7.86
N PRO A 556 -2.70 -32.69 7.11
CA PRO A 556 -2.90 -34.12 7.39
C PRO A 556 -1.60 -34.93 7.36
N LEU A 557 -0.77 -34.73 6.34
CA LEU A 557 0.51 -35.44 6.20
C LEU A 557 1.47 -35.10 7.33
N LEU A 558 1.55 -33.81 7.70
CA LEU A 558 2.37 -33.37 8.82
C LEU A 558 1.83 -33.93 10.15
N THR A 559 0.51 -33.96 10.35
CA THR A 559 -0.12 -34.55 11.53
C THR A 559 0.25 -36.02 11.67
N ALA A 560 0.18 -36.79 10.58
CA ALA A 560 0.57 -38.20 10.56
C ALA A 560 2.06 -38.38 10.90
N ALA A 561 2.94 -37.56 10.31
CA ALA A 561 4.39 -37.63 10.54
C ALA A 561 4.78 -37.26 11.99
N LEU A 562 3.98 -36.47 12.71
CA LEU A 562 4.19 -36.11 14.12
C LEU A 562 3.54 -37.10 15.11
N GLY A 563 3.04 -38.24 14.63
CA GLY A 563 2.47 -39.31 15.45
C GLY A 563 0.95 -39.26 15.63
N GLY A 564 0.24 -38.42 14.87
CA GLY A 564 -1.23 -38.38 14.86
C GLY A 564 -1.86 -38.13 16.24
N ASP A 565 -2.84 -38.95 16.60
CA ASP A 565 -3.57 -38.88 17.88
C ASP A 565 -2.87 -39.61 19.04
N ALA A 566 -1.60 -40.02 18.88
CA ALA A 566 -0.86 -40.68 19.94
C ALA A 566 -0.75 -39.78 21.18
N ALA A 567 -1.08 -40.33 22.35
CA ALA A 567 -1.01 -39.62 23.62
C ALA A 567 0.42 -39.12 23.89
N LYS A 568 0.54 -37.82 24.19
CA LYS A 568 1.82 -37.18 24.47
C LYS A 568 2.13 -37.25 25.97
N LYS A 569 3.40 -37.45 26.31
CA LYS A 569 3.86 -37.30 27.69
C LYS A 569 3.75 -35.83 28.10
N PRO A 570 3.47 -35.51 29.38
CA PRO A 570 3.47 -34.12 29.84
C PRO A 570 4.83 -33.47 29.56
N ALA A 571 4.83 -32.28 28.94
CA ALA A 571 6.05 -31.51 28.76
C ALA A 571 6.59 -31.03 30.12
N GLU A 572 7.91 -30.86 30.21
CA GLU A 572 8.55 -30.27 31.40
C GLU A 572 8.11 -28.81 31.57
N VAL A 573 7.78 -28.43 32.81
CA VAL A 573 7.41 -27.06 33.18
C VAL A 573 8.39 -26.57 34.26
N PRO A 574 9.18 -25.51 34.03
CA PRO A 574 9.27 -24.72 32.79
C PRO A 574 10.05 -25.46 31.68
N TYR A 575 9.63 -25.30 30.43
CA TYR A 575 10.32 -25.89 29.29
C TYR A 575 11.71 -25.26 29.10
N LYS A 576 12.65 -26.05 28.55
CA LYS A 576 13.96 -25.55 28.18
C LYS A 576 13.88 -24.76 26.87
N LYS A 577 14.20 -23.48 26.93
CA LYS A 577 14.22 -22.60 25.75
C LYS A 577 15.35 -22.98 24.80
N ILE A 578 15.02 -23.30 23.54
CA ILE A 578 15.98 -23.58 22.47
C ILE A 578 16.63 -22.26 22.04
N LYS A 579 17.97 -22.25 21.98
CA LYS A 579 18.72 -21.09 21.48
C LYS A 579 18.47 -20.92 19.99
N ARG A 580 18.02 -19.74 19.60
CA ARG A 580 17.84 -19.40 18.19
C ARG A 580 19.20 -19.45 17.46
N ILE A 581 19.26 -20.25 16.40
CA ILE A 581 20.41 -20.31 15.51
C ILE A 581 20.22 -19.24 14.43
N VAL A 582 21.03 -18.20 14.49
CA VAL A 582 21.07 -17.16 13.46
C VAL A 582 22.10 -17.59 12.41
N PRO A 583 21.75 -17.68 11.12
CA PRO A 583 22.72 -17.96 10.07
C PRO A 583 23.86 -16.93 10.15
N LYS A 584 25.12 -17.38 10.12
CA LYS A 584 26.24 -16.43 10.01
C LYS A 584 26.12 -15.75 8.65
N LYS A 585 26.08 -14.42 8.62
CA LYS A 585 26.26 -13.64 7.39
C LYS A 585 27.57 -14.07 6.75
N VAL A 586 27.51 -14.70 5.58
CA VAL A 586 28.66 -14.79 4.70
C VAL A 586 28.79 -13.40 4.11
N MET A 587 29.79 -12.63 4.57
CA MET A 587 30.23 -11.46 3.80
C MET A 587 30.81 -12.01 2.51
N GLU A 588 30.14 -11.81 1.39
CA GLU A 588 30.82 -11.88 0.10
C GLU A 588 31.85 -10.75 0.10
N MET A 589 33.13 -11.11 0.18
CA MET A 589 34.20 -10.18 -0.10
C MET A 589 34.07 -9.79 -1.58
N PRO A 590 34.13 -8.49 -1.94
CA PRO A 590 34.15 -8.10 -3.33
C PRO A 590 35.33 -8.80 -4.02
N LYS A 591 35.11 -9.25 -5.26
CA LYS A 591 36.15 -9.89 -6.08
C LYS A 591 37.30 -8.90 -6.24
N ILE A 592 38.52 -9.33 -5.92
CA ILE A 592 39.71 -8.47 -6.01
C ILE A 592 40.16 -8.48 -7.47
N TYR A 593 40.36 -7.29 -8.03
CA TYR A 593 40.90 -7.11 -9.37
C TYR A 593 42.22 -6.38 -9.26
N VAL A 594 43.25 -6.97 -9.86
CA VAL A 594 44.64 -6.52 -9.73
C VAL A 594 45.16 -6.14 -11.11
N CYS A 595 45.74 -4.95 -11.23
CA CYS A 595 46.35 -4.47 -12.45
C CYS A 595 47.54 -5.37 -12.81
N SER A 596 47.55 -5.96 -14.00
CA SER A 596 48.66 -6.84 -14.43
C SER A 596 49.97 -6.08 -14.65
N GLY A 597 49.91 -4.78 -14.92
CA GLY A 597 51.09 -3.92 -15.09
C GLY A 597 51.81 -3.58 -13.79
N CYS A 598 51.13 -2.97 -12.82
CA CYS A 598 51.75 -2.46 -11.59
C CYS A 598 51.33 -3.16 -10.29
N GLY A 599 50.39 -4.11 -10.34
CA GLY A 599 49.89 -4.80 -9.16
C GLY A 599 48.89 -4.00 -8.31
N TYR A 600 48.42 -2.85 -8.79
CA TYR A 600 47.39 -2.06 -8.11
C TYR A 600 46.10 -2.86 -7.93
N GLU A 601 45.61 -2.97 -6.68
CA GLU A 601 44.36 -3.62 -6.35
C GLU A 601 43.21 -2.61 -6.34
N TYR A 602 42.22 -2.78 -7.21
CA TYR A 602 41.06 -1.92 -7.20
C TYR A 602 40.20 -2.19 -5.96
N ASN A 603 40.01 -1.14 -5.15
CA ASN A 603 39.17 -1.22 -3.96
C ASN A 603 37.80 -0.54 -4.22
N PRO A 604 36.72 -1.32 -4.41
CA PRO A 604 35.40 -0.77 -4.69
C PRO A 604 34.85 0.06 -3.52
N PHE A 605 35.37 -0.08 -2.30
CA PHE A 605 34.95 0.75 -1.17
C PHE A 605 35.52 2.16 -1.20
N VAL A 606 36.57 2.38 -2.00
CA VAL A 606 37.24 3.68 -2.18
C VAL A 606 36.85 4.32 -3.51
N GLY A 607 36.62 3.51 -4.55
CA GLY A 607 36.41 4.02 -5.91
C GLY A 607 37.72 4.57 -6.50
N ASP A 608 37.59 5.51 -7.44
CA ASP A 608 38.71 6.25 -8.03
C ASP A 608 38.34 7.73 -8.14
N PRO A 609 38.75 8.56 -7.16
CA PRO A 609 38.38 9.98 -7.11
C PRO A 609 38.93 10.82 -8.26
N GLU A 610 40.09 10.44 -8.82
CA GLU A 610 40.72 11.20 -9.91
C GLU A 610 40.00 10.96 -11.24
N ALA A 611 39.41 9.78 -11.41
CA ALA A 611 38.56 9.43 -12.54
C ALA A 611 37.04 9.62 -12.27
N GLU A 612 36.67 10.36 -11.21
CA GLU A 612 35.28 10.61 -10.78
C GLU A 612 34.44 9.33 -10.52
N ILE A 613 35.09 8.22 -10.19
CA ILE A 613 34.42 6.97 -9.86
C ILE A 613 34.04 6.96 -8.37
N ALA A 614 32.73 6.90 -8.11
CA ALA A 614 32.21 6.95 -6.75
C ALA A 614 32.62 5.71 -5.91
N PRO A 615 32.88 5.89 -4.60
CA PRO A 615 32.97 4.78 -3.65
C PRO A 615 31.72 3.89 -3.71
N GLY A 616 31.92 2.58 -3.73
CA GLY A 616 30.89 1.54 -3.89
C GLY A 616 30.74 1.01 -5.33
N THR A 617 31.48 1.55 -6.30
CA THR A 617 31.47 1.09 -7.70
C THR A 617 32.25 -0.23 -7.81
N ASP A 618 31.64 -1.28 -8.37
CA ASP A 618 32.32 -2.56 -8.62
C ASP A 618 33.32 -2.43 -9.78
N PHE A 619 34.43 -3.18 -9.74
CA PHE A 619 35.44 -3.14 -10.82
C PHE A 619 34.82 -3.38 -12.21
N THR A 620 33.85 -4.30 -12.29
CA THR A 620 33.17 -4.59 -13.56
C THR A 620 32.35 -3.41 -14.08
N ALA A 621 31.89 -2.52 -13.19
CA ALA A 621 31.08 -1.34 -13.49
C ALA A 621 31.89 -0.06 -13.78
N LEU A 622 33.23 -0.13 -13.75
CA LEU A 622 34.09 0.97 -14.20
C LEU A 622 33.87 1.26 -15.71
N PRO A 623 34.02 2.49 -16.19
CA PRO A 623 34.04 2.80 -17.63
C PRO A 623 35.08 1.95 -18.39
N GLU A 624 34.89 1.67 -19.68
CA GLU A 624 35.88 0.91 -20.46
C GLU A 624 37.17 1.72 -20.66
N GLU A 625 37.01 3.03 -20.77
CA GLU A 625 38.05 4.05 -20.84
C GLU A 625 38.71 4.35 -19.47
N TRP A 626 38.25 3.72 -18.39
CA TRP A 626 38.93 3.83 -17.10
C TRP A 626 40.28 3.11 -17.17
N VAL A 627 41.30 3.77 -16.64
CA VAL A 627 42.67 3.25 -16.63
C VAL A 627 43.16 3.14 -15.20
N CYS A 628 44.14 2.26 -14.97
CA CYS A 628 44.79 2.11 -13.69
C CYS A 628 45.33 3.48 -13.21
N PRO A 629 44.98 3.96 -12.01
CA PRO A 629 45.42 5.26 -11.53
C PRO A 629 46.94 5.34 -11.30
N GLU A 630 47.59 4.20 -11.06
CA GLU A 630 49.03 4.14 -10.77
C GLU A 630 49.90 4.06 -12.04
N CYS A 631 49.42 3.42 -13.11
CA CYS A 631 50.24 3.15 -14.30
C CYS A 631 49.55 3.36 -15.64
N SER A 632 48.33 3.88 -15.63
CA SER A 632 47.50 4.16 -16.82
C SER A 632 47.23 2.95 -17.74
N GLU A 633 47.40 1.74 -17.23
CA GLU A 633 47.03 0.50 -17.92
C GLU A 633 45.52 0.43 -18.15
N GLU A 634 45.10 -0.09 -19.30
CA GLU A 634 43.69 -0.20 -19.63
C GLU A 634 42.98 -1.18 -18.68
N LYS A 635 41.69 -0.91 -18.39
CA LYS A 635 40.84 -1.81 -17.58
C LYS A 635 40.91 -3.27 -18.02
N ALA A 636 41.09 -3.53 -19.33
CA ALA A 636 41.22 -4.86 -19.91
C ALA A 636 42.40 -5.67 -19.36
N ASN A 637 43.44 -4.99 -18.84
CA ASN A 637 44.65 -5.61 -18.31
C ASN A 637 44.62 -5.84 -16.79
N PHE A 638 43.44 -5.75 -16.15
CA PHE A 638 43.26 -6.23 -14.79
C PHE A 638 42.84 -7.70 -14.76
N ILE A 639 43.51 -8.47 -13.92
CA ILE A 639 43.16 -9.87 -13.68
C ILE A 639 42.38 -10.00 -12.38
N LYS A 640 41.44 -10.93 -12.37
CA LYS A 640 40.70 -11.29 -11.15
C LYS A 640 41.61 -12.17 -10.29
N ALA A 641 41.94 -11.70 -9.09
CA ALA A 641 42.77 -12.42 -8.11
C ALA A 641 41.95 -13.44 -7.30
#